data_AF-A0AAD5QGF9-F1
#
_entry.id   AF-A0AAD5QGF9-F1
#
_cell.length_a   1.000
_cell.length_b   1.000
_cell.length_c   1.000
_cell.angle_alpha   90.00
_cell.angle_beta   90.00
_cell.angle_gamma   90.00
#
_symmetry.space_group_name_H-M   'P 1'
#
loop_
_entity.id
_entity.type
_entity.pdbx_description
1 polymer ?
#
loop_
_entity_poly.entity_id
_entity_poly.type
_entity_poly.pdbx_seq_one_letter_code
_entity_poly.pdbx_strand_id
1 'polypeptide(L)'
;MGLVRTYNTGDIKSTTDMEDFVVWVRKRLKLIDSETGLIEHCISLLNSCVQRGYEELKSDLECFIHYKFFVTTCYLVGETFDKFYEASPDHCASLLSKLPEEDIVRNLSEILSLLRWKTRHSFTAADDLRKNCAIKQSSIVLDRDIVIQCLCCSELTGDALMRAVVSVGVCPDLASSLSTFHSRGVKPTFKQLWESTTDADSARRLLIRMARCGQAESVAEWEALRDEVLDLTSSIYSELITSDEAIGIVTREVLSDPRISHDRNVLKLFLTLDKNDRSSNVGRRLNIEKSAEVLITKSEELLQEAQSPSDPVLRQSRRMAEVAKGITPVRATKQLKLLDIVNLAHELGSTALPVAIKFAEPYAFLEEIVKLNGNYKQRPPLSLCALSALVANDERYLGRYIHEVMTKGHDLPVVHELCIRIMESPFIPAVMEEIYACALLNCPDDKLMETLDLIERHSSARKRRFSQELTVNDKLVIDPMYDRSATWTNQTEADEAESIQTLREFSDIPTNAVATLLANISAPLALCVAMSREDCELWTKNDFLLKYEQALRFFEPQLTEHLVECVPPSVLISQATLSDENATILDRLSHYGCDRERFVEDADYRTETIMGLAMTDDDAIWADAIRLAADFKLDDWPVHFASLENALTSLSISEAKTLLKSRKHLARLRSDPDRLYRQLRSSVAPLMASNEQFIAYLTLFSDEEPERASLPVIKRILEKRRDVKAFRLFTDANYLCNIIISMPDRVILSVEKELRCIPVGVTYLKPMLNSNFLSRKKGTFFFRSEQKHVRQLHEFFLMGMTYDRLLILQLYLRCLTGTRQTSSTLLLLKICLRS
;
A
#
# COMPACT_ATOMS: atom_id res chain seq x y z
N MET A 1 -116.20 9.22 -4.16
CA MET A 1 -117.29 8.42 -3.55
C MET A 1 -117.43 7.00 -4.11
N GLY A 2 -116.97 6.69 -5.34
CA GLY A 2 -116.95 5.30 -5.85
C GLY A 2 -115.83 4.40 -5.28
N LEU A 3 -114.72 4.98 -4.80
CA LEU A 3 -113.56 4.27 -4.25
C LEU A 3 -113.71 3.76 -2.81
N VAL A 4 -114.68 4.28 -2.04
CA VAL A 4 -114.88 3.88 -0.63
C VAL A 4 -115.77 2.64 -0.52
N ARG A 5 -116.63 2.36 -1.52
CA ARG A 5 -117.48 1.17 -1.53
C ARG A 5 -116.72 -0.10 -1.91
N THR A 6 -115.63 0.01 -2.67
CA THR A 6 -114.84 -1.13 -3.13
C THR A 6 -113.89 -1.71 -2.07
N TYR A 7 -113.53 -0.95 -1.03
CA TYR A 7 -112.63 -1.43 0.03
C TYR A 7 -113.30 -2.24 1.15
N ASN A 8 -114.62 -2.13 1.34
CA ASN A 8 -115.32 -2.77 2.47
C ASN A 8 -115.96 -4.13 2.16
N THR A 9 -115.91 -4.63 0.92
CA THR A 9 -116.51 -5.93 0.55
C THR A 9 -115.50 -7.05 0.27
N GLY A 10 -114.23 -6.85 0.61
CA GLY A 10 -113.29 -7.96 0.81
C GLY A 10 -112.95 -8.83 -0.39
N ASP A 11 -113.07 -8.33 -1.63
CA ASP A 11 -112.81 -9.17 -2.81
C ASP A 11 -112.24 -8.38 -4.00
N ILE A 12 -110.98 -7.91 -3.89
CA ILE A 12 -110.12 -7.59 -5.03
C ILE A 12 -108.66 -7.89 -4.67
N LYS A 13 -108.04 -8.80 -5.43
CA LYS A 13 -106.57 -8.90 -5.57
C LYS A 13 -106.06 -7.61 -6.22
N SER A 14 -105.69 -6.61 -5.41
CA SER A 14 -104.90 -5.48 -5.90
C SER A 14 -103.47 -5.95 -6.14
N THR A 15 -103.22 -6.37 -7.36
CA THR A 15 -101.88 -6.37 -7.97
C THR A 15 -101.51 -4.93 -8.26
N THR A 16 -101.05 -4.22 -7.23
CA THR A 16 -100.29 -2.99 -7.39
C THR A 16 -99.16 -3.09 -6.39
N ASP A 17 -97.92 -3.14 -6.87
CA ASP A 17 -96.73 -3.04 -6.03
C ASP A 17 -96.93 -1.90 -5.04
N MET A 18 -97.02 -2.23 -3.74
CA MET A 18 -97.05 -1.24 -2.68
C MET A 18 -95.68 -0.59 -2.64
N GLU A 19 -95.52 0.47 -3.43
CA GLU A 19 -94.33 1.30 -3.43
C GLU A 19 -94.06 1.79 -2.01
N ASP A 20 -92.82 1.61 -1.53
CA ASP A 20 -92.37 2.07 -0.22
C ASP A 20 -92.74 3.56 -0.03
N PHE A 21 -93.34 3.90 1.11
CA PHE A 21 -93.85 5.24 1.39
C PHE A 21 -92.76 6.31 1.24
N VAL A 22 -91.53 6.00 1.66
CA VAL A 22 -90.37 6.91 1.51
C VAL A 22 -90.06 7.16 0.02
N VAL A 23 -90.12 6.11 -0.80
CA VAL A 23 -89.93 6.21 -2.26
C VAL A 23 -91.05 7.03 -2.90
N TRP A 24 -92.29 6.82 -2.47
CA TRP A 24 -93.43 7.61 -2.93
C TRP A 24 -93.27 9.09 -2.57
N VAL A 25 -92.87 9.42 -1.33
CA VAL A 25 -92.65 10.80 -0.88
C VAL A 25 -91.56 11.46 -1.73
N ARG A 26 -90.42 10.81 -1.95
CA ARG A 26 -89.34 11.35 -2.80
C ARG A 26 -89.79 11.64 -4.23
N LYS A 27 -90.54 10.72 -4.86
CA LYS A 27 -91.12 10.93 -6.19
C LYS A 27 -92.13 12.08 -6.19
N ARG A 28 -92.96 12.18 -5.14
CA ARG A 28 -93.97 13.22 -5.01
C ARG A 28 -93.37 14.61 -4.83
N LEU A 29 -92.27 14.74 -4.07
CA LEU A 29 -91.58 16.02 -3.85
C LEU A 29 -91.03 16.60 -5.16
N LYS A 30 -90.42 15.75 -5.98
CA LYS A 30 -89.92 16.15 -7.31
C LYS A 30 -91.05 16.60 -8.24
N LEU A 31 -92.18 15.90 -8.22
CA LEU A 31 -93.36 16.28 -9.02
C LEU A 31 -93.96 17.61 -8.56
N ILE A 32 -94.15 17.80 -7.25
CA ILE A 32 -94.68 19.07 -6.70
C ILE A 32 -93.76 20.23 -7.08
N ASP A 33 -92.45 20.09 -6.88
CA ASP A 33 -91.49 21.13 -7.23
C ASP A 33 -91.48 21.44 -8.74
N SER A 34 -91.35 20.44 -9.60
CA SER A 34 -91.25 20.63 -11.05
C SER A 34 -92.53 21.13 -11.73
N GLU A 35 -93.72 20.77 -11.21
CA GLU A 35 -95.00 21.19 -11.80
C GLU A 35 -95.50 22.52 -11.23
N THR A 36 -95.19 22.82 -9.97
CA THR A 36 -95.82 23.96 -9.25
C THR A 36 -94.82 25.01 -8.73
N GLY A 37 -93.54 24.66 -8.56
CA GLY A 37 -92.54 25.54 -7.95
C GLY A 37 -92.81 25.85 -6.47
N LEU A 38 -93.74 25.14 -5.82
CA LEU A 38 -94.18 25.40 -4.45
C LEU A 38 -93.27 24.72 -3.41
N ILE A 39 -92.03 25.20 -3.29
CA ILE A 39 -90.98 24.61 -2.43
C ILE A 39 -91.42 24.52 -0.95
N GLU A 40 -92.18 25.50 -0.45
CA GLU A 40 -92.70 25.50 0.93
C GLU A 40 -93.59 24.30 1.23
N HIS A 41 -94.36 23.85 0.25
CA HIS A 41 -95.25 22.70 0.40
C HIS A 41 -94.45 21.39 0.43
N CYS A 42 -93.34 21.32 -0.33
CA CYS A 42 -92.38 20.22 -0.25
C CYS A 42 -91.74 20.15 1.14
N ILE A 43 -91.26 21.28 1.68
CA ILE A 43 -90.67 21.35 3.03
C ILE A 43 -91.70 20.99 4.11
N SER A 44 -92.94 21.47 3.98
CA SER A 44 -94.03 21.17 4.93
C SER A 44 -94.41 19.70 4.94
N LEU A 45 -94.45 19.06 3.76
CA LEU A 45 -94.66 17.63 3.61
C LEU A 45 -93.53 16.83 4.27
N LEU A 46 -92.27 17.19 3.98
CA LEU A 46 -91.09 16.56 4.59
C LEU A 46 -91.07 16.72 6.12
N ASN A 47 -91.34 17.91 6.64
CA ASN A 47 -91.45 18.16 8.08
C ASN A 47 -92.54 17.28 8.71
N SER A 48 -93.70 17.17 8.08
CA SER A 48 -94.79 16.32 8.57
C SER A 48 -94.43 14.83 8.56
N CYS A 49 -93.64 14.38 7.59
CA CYS A 49 -93.13 13.01 7.52
C CYS A 49 -92.07 12.75 8.61
N VAL A 50 -91.10 13.64 8.78
CA VAL A 50 -90.05 13.50 9.82
C VAL A 50 -90.68 13.52 11.22
N GLN A 51 -91.63 14.41 11.49
CA GLN A 51 -92.36 14.45 12.77
C GLN A 51 -93.18 13.17 13.06
N ARG A 52 -93.54 12.41 12.03
CA ARG A 52 -94.26 11.14 12.15
C ARG A 52 -93.33 9.92 12.23
N GLY A 53 -92.02 10.13 12.34
CA GLY A 53 -91.03 9.08 12.59
C GLY A 53 -90.28 8.58 11.35
N TYR A 54 -90.45 9.21 10.18
CA TYR A 54 -89.70 8.87 8.96
C TYR A 54 -88.36 9.62 8.93
N GLU A 55 -87.40 9.19 9.76
CA GLU A 55 -86.09 9.83 9.92
C GLU A 55 -85.23 9.77 8.64
N GLU A 56 -85.45 8.79 7.75
CA GLU A 56 -84.67 8.70 6.49
C GLU A 56 -84.88 9.93 5.58
N LEU A 57 -86.02 10.62 5.72
CA LEU A 57 -86.38 11.83 4.97
C LEU A 57 -85.79 13.12 5.56
N LYS A 58 -85.08 13.05 6.69
CA LYS A 58 -84.43 14.22 7.31
C LYS A 58 -83.32 14.80 6.43
N SER A 59 -82.61 13.94 5.70
CA SER A 59 -81.61 14.36 4.72
C SER A 59 -82.27 15.11 3.56
N ASP A 60 -83.38 14.61 3.03
CA ASP A 60 -84.18 15.26 1.99
C ASP A 60 -84.70 16.64 2.47
N LEU A 61 -85.15 16.74 3.74
CA LEU A 61 -85.55 18.01 4.36
C LEU A 61 -84.43 19.05 4.38
N GLU A 62 -83.22 18.67 4.80
CA GLU A 62 -82.04 19.55 4.78
C GLU A 62 -81.74 20.03 3.35
N CYS A 63 -81.84 19.16 2.35
CA CYS A 63 -81.64 19.51 0.94
C CYS A 63 -82.64 20.58 0.47
N PHE A 64 -83.92 20.40 0.79
CA PHE A 64 -84.98 21.33 0.36
C PHE A 64 -84.92 22.68 1.10
N ILE A 65 -84.43 22.72 2.34
CA ILE A 65 -84.16 23.98 3.07
C ILE A 65 -83.06 24.78 2.37
N HIS A 66 -81.95 24.14 2.02
CA HIS A 66 -80.85 24.76 1.28
C HIS A 66 -81.27 25.22 -0.12
N TYR A 67 -82.05 24.40 -0.82
CA TYR A 67 -82.64 24.73 -2.11
C TYR A 67 -83.55 25.96 -2.03
N LYS A 68 -84.47 26.01 -1.05
CA LYS A 68 -85.32 27.17 -0.81
C LYS A 68 -84.50 28.44 -0.58
N PHE A 69 -83.48 28.37 0.29
CA PHE A 69 -82.61 29.50 0.56
C PHE A 69 -81.91 29.99 -0.72
N PHE A 70 -81.37 29.08 -1.52
CA PHE A 70 -80.70 29.41 -2.77
C PHE A 70 -81.63 30.09 -3.78
N VAL A 71 -82.82 29.52 -4.02
CA VAL A 71 -83.80 30.09 -4.97
C VAL A 71 -84.29 31.46 -4.51
N THR A 72 -84.58 31.61 -3.21
CA THR A 72 -85.11 32.86 -2.64
C THR A 72 -84.05 33.96 -2.65
N THR A 73 -82.81 33.63 -2.29
CA THR A 73 -81.72 34.62 -2.16
C THR A 73 -81.19 35.05 -3.52
N CYS A 74 -81.06 34.11 -4.46
CA CYS A 74 -80.59 34.39 -5.82
C CYS A 74 -81.70 34.86 -6.78
N TYR A 75 -82.94 35.01 -6.29
CA TYR A 75 -84.11 35.42 -7.08
C TYR A 75 -84.30 34.57 -8.36
N LEU A 76 -84.09 33.26 -8.26
CA LEU A 76 -84.14 32.36 -9.42
C LEU A 76 -85.58 32.00 -9.79
N VAL A 77 -85.94 32.16 -11.06
CA VAL A 77 -87.28 31.84 -11.58
C VAL A 77 -87.17 30.58 -12.46
N GLY A 78 -87.90 29.52 -12.10
CA GLY A 78 -87.93 28.25 -12.86
C GLY A 78 -86.75 27.31 -12.60
N GLU A 79 -85.98 27.56 -11.53
CA GLU A 79 -85.05 26.58 -10.97
C GLU A 79 -85.85 25.40 -10.40
N THR A 80 -85.34 24.18 -10.55
CA THR A 80 -85.97 22.97 -9.98
C THR A 80 -85.01 22.30 -9.02
N PHE A 81 -85.54 21.51 -8.08
CA PHE A 81 -84.76 20.79 -7.10
C PHE A 81 -83.72 19.88 -7.76
N ASP A 82 -84.09 19.17 -8.83
CA ASP A 82 -83.16 18.29 -9.55
C ASP A 82 -82.00 19.07 -10.18
N LYS A 83 -82.28 20.22 -10.82
CA LYS A 83 -81.23 21.09 -11.37
C LYS A 83 -80.33 21.66 -10.28
N PHE A 84 -80.89 22.15 -9.18
CA PHE A 84 -80.13 22.61 -8.03
C PHE A 84 -79.31 21.48 -7.41
N TYR A 85 -79.86 20.27 -7.31
CA TYR A 85 -79.21 19.12 -6.70
C TYR A 85 -78.02 18.63 -7.55
N GLU A 86 -78.18 18.60 -8.87
CA GLU A 86 -77.13 18.23 -9.84
C GLU A 86 -76.13 19.37 -10.13
N ALA A 87 -76.47 20.63 -9.83
CA ALA A 87 -75.59 21.77 -10.05
C ALA A 87 -74.27 21.65 -9.28
N SER A 88 -73.17 22.03 -9.95
CA SER A 88 -71.85 22.08 -9.33
C SER A 88 -71.77 23.18 -8.25
N PRO A 89 -70.92 23.01 -7.22
CA PRO A 89 -70.69 24.05 -6.23
C PRO A 89 -70.25 25.39 -6.85
N ASP A 90 -69.45 25.34 -7.91
CA ASP A 90 -68.97 26.52 -8.63
C ASP A 90 -70.11 27.28 -9.31
N HIS A 91 -71.11 26.56 -9.83
CA HIS A 91 -72.29 27.18 -10.40
C HIS A 91 -73.08 27.94 -9.31
N CYS A 92 -73.30 27.33 -8.15
CA CYS A 92 -73.95 28.00 -7.01
C CYS A 92 -73.16 29.22 -6.54
N ALA A 93 -71.84 29.11 -6.39
CA ALA A 93 -70.97 30.21 -6.00
C ALA A 93 -70.98 31.36 -7.04
N SER A 94 -71.07 31.06 -8.33
CA SER A 94 -71.14 32.05 -9.40
C SER A 94 -72.43 32.88 -9.39
N LEU A 95 -73.53 32.34 -8.87
CA LEU A 95 -74.80 33.07 -8.72
C LEU A 95 -74.82 33.86 -7.41
N LEU A 96 -74.32 33.26 -6.32
CA LEU A 96 -74.20 33.93 -5.02
C LEU A 96 -73.26 35.13 -5.06
N SER A 97 -72.19 35.07 -5.87
CA SER A 97 -71.25 36.18 -6.06
C SER A 97 -71.81 37.35 -6.88
N LYS A 98 -72.97 37.18 -7.53
CA LYS A 98 -73.67 38.26 -8.27
C LYS A 98 -74.65 39.03 -7.39
N LEU A 99 -74.84 38.61 -6.14
CA LEU A 99 -75.71 39.31 -5.20
C LEU A 99 -75.14 40.69 -4.83
N PRO A 100 -76.00 41.68 -4.52
CA PRO A 100 -75.56 42.94 -3.93
C PRO A 100 -74.76 42.71 -2.64
N GLU A 101 -73.75 43.53 -2.39
CA GLU A 101 -72.85 43.38 -1.24
C GLU A 101 -73.62 43.36 0.10
N GLU A 102 -74.67 44.18 0.24
CA GLU A 102 -75.54 44.21 1.41
C GLU A 102 -76.28 42.89 1.65
N ASP A 103 -76.69 42.20 0.58
CA ASP A 103 -77.41 40.93 0.65
C ASP A 103 -76.48 39.75 0.94
N ILE A 104 -75.22 39.82 0.46
CA ILE A 104 -74.18 38.85 0.80
C ILE A 104 -73.86 38.91 2.29
N VAL A 105 -73.70 40.13 2.84
CA VAL A 105 -73.39 40.33 4.26
C VAL A 105 -74.57 39.92 5.14
N ARG A 106 -75.80 40.33 4.78
CA ARG A 106 -77.02 40.01 5.55
C ARG A 106 -77.28 38.51 5.68
N ASN A 107 -76.90 37.73 4.66
CA ASN A 107 -77.16 36.30 4.60
C ASN A 107 -75.87 35.45 4.68
N LEU A 108 -74.76 36.01 5.17
CA LEU A 108 -73.44 35.39 5.07
C LEU A 108 -73.36 34.01 5.75
N SER A 109 -73.98 33.87 6.93
CA SER A 109 -74.04 32.61 7.67
C SER A 109 -74.72 31.49 6.88
N GLU A 110 -75.84 31.81 6.25
CA GLU A 110 -76.67 30.90 5.47
C GLU A 110 -76.01 30.57 4.12
N ILE A 111 -75.34 31.55 3.49
CA ILE A 111 -74.51 31.35 2.29
C ILE A 111 -73.37 30.37 2.58
N LEU A 112 -72.65 30.57 3.69
CA LEU A 112 -71.57 29.68 4.10
C LEU A 112 -72.07 28.29 4.48
N SER A 113 -73.25 28.20 5.11
CA SER A 113 -73.91 26.93 5.43
C SER A 113 -74.29 26.16 4.16
N LEU A 114 -74.92 26.82 3.18
CA LEU A 114 -75.26 26.27 1.87
C LEU A 114 -74.03 25.77 1.13
N LEU A 115 -72.97 26.57 1.04
CA LEU A 115 -71.75 26.19 0.32
C LEU A 115 -71.09 24.99 1.00
N ARG A 116 -70.93 25.00 2.34
CA ARG A 116 -70.40 23.85 3.09
C ARG A 116 -71.21 22.58 2.88
N TRP A 117 -72.54 22.71 2.84
CA TRP A 117 -73.44 21.59 2.57
C TRP A 117 -73.25 21.04 1.15
N LYS A 118 -73.15 21.91 0.15
CA LYS A 118 -72.96 21.52 -1.26
C LYS A 118 -71.57 20.95 -1.51
N THR A 119 -70.57 21.42 -0.75
CA THR A 119 -69.18 21.06 -0.89
C THR A 119 -68.71 20.02 0.13
N ARG A 120 -69.57 19.12 0.60
CA ARG A 120 -69.25 18.09 1.62
C ARG A 120 -67.93 17.31 1.36
N HIS A 121 -67.34 17.38 0.17
CA HIS A 121 -66.00 16.86 -0.18
C HIS A 121 -65.04 17.80 -0.96
N SER A 122 -65.28 19.12 -1.13
CA SER A 122 -64.40 20.03 -1.90
C SER A 122 -64.22 21.42 -1.28
N PHE A 123 -63.02 21.76 -0.80
CA PHE A 123 -62.75 22.96 0.01
C PHE A 123 -62.72 24.31 -0.76
N THR A 124 -62.77 24.34 -2.09
CA THR A 124 -62.32 25.50 -2.88
C THR A 124 -63.33 26.65 -3.02
N ALA A 125 -64.61 26.37 -3.31
CA ALA A 125 -65.57 27.41 -3.69
C ALA A 125 -66.02 28.32 -2.52
N ALA A 126 -66.05 27.79 -1.29
CA ALA A 126 -66.36 28.59 -0.09
C ALA A 126 -65.21 29.55 0.28
N ASP A 127 -63.97 29.16 -0.03
CA ASP A 127 -62.79 29.96 0.25
C ASP A 127 -62.57 31.07 -0.79
N ASP A 128 -62.99 30.88 -2.04
CA ASP A 128 -62.97 31.94 -3.07
C ASP A 128 -63.97 33.07 -2.81
N LEU A 129 -65.16 32.75 -2.27
CA LEU A 129 -66.13 33.78 -1.84
C LEU A 129 -65.67 34.52 -0.58
N ARG A 130 -65.00 33.82 0.36
CA ARG A 130 -64.34 34.44 1.52
C ARG A 130 -63.18 35.35 1.12
N LYS A 131 -62.34 34.92 0.16
CA LYS A 131 -61.24 35.72 -0.41
C LYS A 131 -61.78 37.01 -1.01
N ASN A 132 -62.89 36.97 -1.75
CA ASN A 132 -63.46 38.17 -2.38
C ASN A 132 -64.11 39.16 -1.39
N CYS A 133 -64.76 38.69 -0.32
CA CYS A 133 -65.40 39.56 0.67
C CYS A 133 -64.39 40.29 1.58
N ALA A 134 -63.30 39.62 1.97
CA ALA A 134 -62.29 40.19 2.86
C ALA A 134 -61.45 41.32 2.21
N ILE A 135 -61.39 41.37 0.86
CA ILE A 135 -60.53 42.31 0.12
C ILE A 135 -61.22 43.67 -0.11
N LYS A 136 -62.55 43.78 0.05
CA LYS A 136 -63.30 44.90 -0.55
C LYS A 136 -63.91 45.96 0.36
N GLN A 137 -63.96 45.84 1.70
CA GLN A 137 -64.58 46.91 2.50
C GLN A 137 -63.89 47.23 3.84
N SER A 138 -63.72 48.54 4.05
CA SER A 138 -63.08 49.22 5.17
C SER A 138 -64.07 50.01 6.04
N SER A 139 -65.38 49.68 6.04
CA SER A 139 -66.38 50.57 6.65
C SER A 139 -67.51 49.91 7.45
N ILE A 140 -67.45 48.63 7.80
CA ILE A 140 -68.50 48.00 8.63
C ILE A 140 -67.85 47.14 9.72
N VAL A 141 -68.36 47.27 10.95
CA VAL A 141 -67.94 46.52 12.14
C VAL A 141 -68.26 45.04 11.95
N LEU A 142 -67.31 44.31 11.37
CA LEU A 142 -67.31 42.85 11.35
C LEU A 142 -66.84 42.33 12.71
N ASP A 143 -67.40 41.20 13.13
CA ASP A 143 -66.96 40.50 14.34
C ASP A 143 -65.48 40.11 14.23
N ARG A 144 -64.72 40.37 15.31
CA ARG A 144 -63.27 40.16 15.38
C ARG A 144 -62.90 38.70 15.07
N ASP A 145 -63.72 37.77 15.53
CA ASP A 145 -63.47 36.33 15.36
C ASP A 145 -63.69 35.87 13.92
N ILE A 146 -64.69 36.43 13.22
CA ILE A 146 -64.97 36.14 11.81
C ILE A 146 -63.82 36.67 10.94
N VAL A 147 -63.34 37.87 11.24
CA VAL A 147 -62.19 38.48 10.55
C VAL A 147 -60.93 37.62 10.70
N ILE A 148 -60.60 37.21 11.93
CA ILE A 148 -59.45 36.35 12.20
C ILE A 148 -59.59 35.03 11.44
N GLN A 149 -60.78 34.42 11.43
CA GLN A 149 -61.04 33.18 10.70
C GLN A 149 -60.85 33.36 9.18
N CYS A 150 -61.33 34.47 8.61
CA CYS A 150 -61.13 34.80 7.19
C CYS A 150 -59.64 35.00 6.85
N LEU A 151 -58.88 35.69 7.71
CA LEU A 151 -57.43 35.86 7.52
C LEU A 151 -56.69 34.53 7.66
N CYS A 152 -57.09 33.65 8.58
CA CYS A 152 -56.52 32.29 8.73
C CYS A 152 -56.82 31.37 7.53
N CYS A 153 -57.93 31.58 6.81
CA CYS A 153 -58.22 30.87 5.56
C CYS A 153 -57.52 31.47 4.34
N SER A 154 -56.83 32.60 4.50
CA SER A 154 -56.14 33.28 3.41
C SER A 154 -54.75 32.68 3.15
N GLU A 155 -54.43 32.52 1.86
CA GLU A 155 -53.11 32.10 1.38
C GLU A 155 -52.18 33.30 1.09
N LEU A 156 -52.64 34.52 1.40
CA LEU A 156 -51.83 35.73 1.22
C LEU A 156 -50.58 35.67 2.10
N THR A 157 -49.47 36.16 1.56
CA THR A 157 -48.19 36.33 2.26
C THR A 157 -47.53 37.65 1.83
N GLY A 158 -46.51 38.09 2.56
CA GLY A 158 -45.74 39.29 2.22
C GLY A 158 -46.58 40.59 2.18
N ASP A 159 -46.30 41.47 1.22
CA ASP A 159 -46.94 42.80 1.14
C ASP A 159 -48.45 42.74 0.96
N ALA A 160 -48.94 41.72 0.25
CA ALA A 160 -50.37 41.54 0.03
C ALA A 160 -51.10 41.22 1.34
N LEU A 161 -50.49 40.39 2.19
CA LEU A 161 -51.03 40.10 3.51
C LEU A 161 -50.92 41.31 4.45
N MET A 162 -49.79 42.03 4.46
CA MET A 162 -49.62 43.22 5.30
C MET A 162 -50.69 44.27 5.01
N ARG A 163 -50.95 44.57 3.72
CA ARG A 163 -52.00 45.51 3.33
C ARG A 163 -53.38 45.06 3.82
N ALA A 164 -53.69 43.77 3.67
CA ALA A 164 -54.98 43.21 4.12
C ALA A 164 -55.15 43.29 5.64
N VAL A 165 -54.11 42.96 6.42
CA VAL A 165 -54.16 43.04 7.90
C VAL A 165 -54.30 44.49 8.36
N VAL A 166 -53.56 45.43 7.75
CA VAL A 166 -53.64 46.86 8.07
C VAL A 166 -55.00 47.46 7.69
N SER A 167 -55.55 47.10 6.52
CA SER A 167 -56.85 47.63 6.06
C SER A 167 -58.02 47.16 6.93
N VAL A 168 -57.90 45.97 7.52
CA VAL A 168 -58.92 45.39 8.38
C VAL A 168 -58.78 45.86 9.83
N GLY A 169 -57.58 46.29 10.26
CA GLY A 169 -57.36 46.98 11.54
C GLY A 169 -57.52 46.10 12.79
N VAL A 170 -57.49 44.77 12.63
CA VAL A 170 -57.66 43.80 13.72
C VAL A 170 -56.29 43.29 14.19
N CYS A 171 -56.07 43.29 15.53
CA CYS A 171 -54.86 42.81 16.21
C CYS A 171 -53.56 43.58 15.86
N PRO A 172 -53.36 44.79 16.43
CA PRO A 172 -52.20 45.64 16.11
C PRO A 172 -50.85 44.98 16.42
N ASP A 173 -50.76 44.17 17.47
CA ASP A 173 -49.53 43.47 17.86
C ASP A 173 -49.13 42.42 16.81
N LEU A 174 -50.10 41.71 16.23
CA LEU A 174 -49.84 40.76 15.15
C LEU A 174 -49.49 41.45 13.84
N ALA A 175 -50.09 42.61 13.55
CA ALA A 175 -49.74 43.42 12.40
C ALA A 175 -48.28 43.92 12.51
N SER A 176 -47.88 44.39 13.69
CA SER A 176 -46.49 44.78 14.00
C SER A 176 -45.53 43.60 13.84
N SER A 177 -45.85 42.46 14.45
CA SER A 177 -45.02 41.24 14.35
C SER A 177 -44.89 40.73 12.92
N LEU A 178 -45.96 40.79 12.13
CA LEU A 178 -45.92 40.46 10.70
C LEU A 178 -44.98 41.39 9.93
N SER A 179 -44.97 42.69 10.25
CA SER A 179 -44.06 43.67 9.66
C SER A 179 -42.60 43.35 10.00
N THR A 180 -42.32 43.00 11.27
CA THR A 180 -40.98 42.59 11.73
C THR A 180 -40.50 41.32 11.04
N PHE A 181 -41.35 40.30 10.88
CA PHE A 181 -40.99 39.10 10.11
C PHE A 181 -40.71 39.45 8.64
N HIS A 182 -41.53 40.32 8.05
CA HIS A 182 -41.39 40.70 6.65
C HIS A 182 -40.09 41.47 6.38
N SER A 183 -39.69 42.40 7.24
CA SER A 183 -38.44 43.17 7.10
C SER A 183 -37.20 42.25 7.13
N ARG A 184 -37.29 41.11 7.82
CA ARG A 184 -36.26 40.05 7.86
C ARG A 184 -36.45 38.95 6.81
N GLY A 185 -37.29 39.18 5.80
CA GLY A 185 -37.49 38.26 4.68
C GLY A 185 -38.33 37.03 5.01
N VAL A 186 -38.93 36.94 6.19
CA VAL A 186 -39.85 35.86 6.57
C VAL A 186 -41.27 36.24 6.16
N LYS A 187 -41.85 35.45 5.26
CA LYS A 187 -43.21 35.68 4.73
C LYS A 187 -44.15 34.56 5.20
N PRO A 188 -44.63 34.58 6.46
CA PRO A 188 -45.60 33.60 6.92
C PRO A 188 -46.99 33.92 6.35
N THR A 189 -47.88 32.93 6.32
CA THR A 189 -49.32 33.18 6.17
C THR A 189 -49.88 33.70 7.50
N PHE A 190 -51.05 34.35 7.47
CA PHE A 190 -51.69 34.79 8.71
C PHE A 190 -51.98 33.61 9.65
N LYS A 191 -52.38 32.47 9.09
CA LYS A 191 -52.58 31.23 9.84
C LYS A 191 -51.33 30.80 10.61
N GLN A 192 -50.16 30.79 9.95
CA GLN A 192 -48.90 30.42 10.60
C GLN A 192 -48.53 31.38 11.73
N LEU A 193 -48.77 32.68 11.54
CA LEU A 193 -48.53 33.68 12.59
C LEU A 193 -49.53 33.52 13.74
N TRP A 194 -50.80 33.29 13.45
CA TRP A 194 -51.85 33.09 14.46
C TRP A 194 -51.63 31.82 15.27
N GLU A 195 -51.32 30.69 14.62
CA GLU A 195 -51.00 29.44 15.33
C GLU A 195 -49.75 29.58 16.21
N SER A 196 -48.80 30.44 15.83
CA SER A 196 -47.61 30.69 16.65
C SER A 196 -47.90 31.39 17.98
N THR A 197 -49.05 32.07 18.14
CA THR A 197 -49.38 32.71 19.44
C THR A 197 -49.96 31.74 20.46
N THR A 198 -50.29 30.51 20.05
CA THR A 198 -50.84 29.47 20.96
C THR A 198 -49.97 28.21 21.01
N ASP A 199 -49.22 27.92 19.95
CA ASP A 199 -48.31 26.78 19.86
C ASP A 199 -46.84 27.22 19.93
N ALA A 200 -46.17 26.81 21.01
CA ALA A 200 -44.76 27.12 21.25
C ALA A 200 -43.85 26.60 20.12
N ASP A 201 -44.14 25.45 19.51
CA ASP A 201 -43.32 24.91 18.43
C ASP A 201 -43.45 25.71 17.14
N SER A 202 -44.65 26.23 16.85
CA SER A 202 -44.89 27.15 15.73
C SER A 202 -44.17 28.48 15.94
N ALA A 203 -44.16 29.03 17.16
CA ALA A 203 -43.36 30.20 17.50
C ALA A 203 -41.85 29.95 17.31
N ARG A 204 -41.32 28.85 17.83
CA ARG A 204 -39.91 28.46 17.64
C ARG A 204 -39.53 28.38 16.16
N ARG A 205 -40.38 27.77 15.32
CA ARG A 205 -40.15 27.66 13.87
C ARG A 205 -40.05 29.03 13.19
N LEU A 206 -40.88 30.00 13.57
CA LEU A 206 -40.83 31.35 12.99
C LEU A 206 -39.57 32.11 13.44
N LEU A 207 -39.17 32.00 14.71
CA LEU A 207 -37.92 32.59 15.20
C LEU A 207 -36.68 32.00 14.53
N ILE A 208 -36.64 30.68 14.31
CA ILE A 208 -35.56 30.02 13.53
C ILE A 208 -35.50 30.57 12.11
N ARG A 209 -36.66 30.69 11.43
CA ARG A 209 -36.73 31.26 10.08
C ARG A 209 -36.23 32.71 10.06
N MET A 210 -36.60 33.50 11.06
CA MET A 210 -36.14 34.89 11.19
C MET A 210 -34.63 34.98 11.36
N ALA A 211 -34.04 34.13 12.19
CA ALA A 211 -32.58 34.08 12.36
C ALA A 211 -31.84 33.65 11.06
N ARG A 212 -32.41 32.71 10.29
CA ARG A 212 -31.82 32.23 9.02
C ARG A 212 -31.98 33.22 7.86
N CYS A 213 -33.14 33.87 7.76
CA CYS A 213 -33.48 34.77 6.64
C CYS A 213 -33.03 36.21 6.89
N GLY A 214 -32.85 36.63 8.15
CA GLY A 214 -32.58 38.02 8.55
C GLY A 214 -31.19 38.54 8.22
N GLN A 215 -30.51 38.00 7.21
CA GLN A 215 -29.16 38.28 6.74
C GLN A 215 -28.67 39.67 7.17
N ALA A 216 -27.76 39.70 8.14
CA ALA A 216 -27.15 40.93 8.64
C ALA A 216 -25.65 40.93 8.32
N GLU A 217 -25.15 42.04 7.81
CA GLU A 217 -23.77 42.24 7.37
C GLU A 217 -22.96 43.06 8.38
N SER A 218 -23.63 43.86 9.21
CA SER A 218 -22.99 44.71 10.22
C SER A 218 -23.39 44.33 11.65
N VAL A 219 -22.52 44.67 12.62
CA VAL A 219 -22.80 44.48 14.05
C VAL A 219 -24.10 45.16 14.47
N ALA A 220 -24.42 46.33 13.90
CA ALA A 220 -25.64 47.07 14.19
C ALA A 220 -26.90 46.34 13.69
N GLU A 221 -26.83 45.68 12.53
CA GLU A 221 -27.96 44.90 12.00
C GLU A 221 -28.20 43.61 12.80
N TRP A 222 -27.13 43.00 13.33
CA TRP A 222 -27.21 41.88 14.28
C TRP A 222 -27.80 42.29 15.62
N GLU A 223 -27.45 43.48 16.11
CA GLU A 223 -28.05 44.07 17.30
C GLU A 223 -29.54 44.36 17.10
N ALA A 224 -29.91 44.93 15.95
CA ALA A 224 -31.31 45.14 15.59
C ALA A 224 -32.10 43.81 15.52
N LEU A 225 -31.51 42.75 14.95
CA LEU A 225 -32.15 41.43 14.88
C LEU A 225 -32.43 40.86 16.28
N ARG A 226 -31.45 40.99 17.19
CA ARG A 226 -31.59 40.56 18.59
C ARG A 226 -32.74 41.30 19.28
N ASP A 227 -32.74 42.63 19.16
CA ASP A 227 -33.73 43.48 19.83
C ASP A 227 -35.14 43.22 19.26
N GLU A 228 -35.30 43.08 17.94
CA GLU A 228 -36.56 42.70 17.30
C GLU A 228 -37.08 41.32 17.77
N VAL A 229 -36.20 40.35 17.97
CA VAL A 229 -36.59 39.03 18.51
C VAL A 229 -37.07 39.15 19.95
N LEU A 230 -36.41 39.97 20.77
CA LEU A 230 -36.84 40.22 22.15
C LEU A 230 -38.18 40.96 22.21
N ASP A 231 -38.41 41.89 21.29
CA ASP A 231 -39.67 42.63 21.14
C ASP A 231 -40.80 41.69 20.70
N LEU A 232 -40.56 40.80 19.74
CA LEU A 232 -41.51 39.75 19.35
C LEU A 232 -41.82 38.81 20.53
N THR A 233 -40.78 38.44 21.29
CA THR A 233 -40.92 37.53 22.43
C THR A 233 -41.76 38.18 23.54
N SER A 234 -41.53 39.46 23.83
CA SER A 234 -42.28 40.17 24.86
C SER A 234 -43.70 40.57 24.44
N SER A 235 -43.95 40.76 23.14
CA SER A 235 -45.26 41.16 22.61
C SER A 235 -46.20 39.98 22.37
N ILE A 236 -45.81 39.02 21.54
CA ILE A 236 -46.71 37.96 21.04
C ILE A 236 -46.40 36.56 21.55
N TYR A 237 -45.23 36.34 22.16
CA TYR A 237 -44.81 35.02 22.66
C TYR A 237 -44.52 34.99 24.17
N SER A 238 -44.93 36.01 24.93
CA SER A 238 -44.53 36.19 26.34
C SER A 238 -45.00 35.06 27.26
N GLU A 239 -46.11 34.40 26.93
CA GLU A 239 -46.65 33.25 27.66
C GLU A 239 -46.08 31.89 27.17
N LEU A 240 -45.40 31.87 26.02
CA LEU A 240 -44.94 30.64 25.35
C LEU A 240 -43.43 30.43 25.39
N ILE A 241 -42.65 31.49 25.22
CA ILE A 241 -41.20 31.45 25.07
C ILE A 241 -40.56 32.50 25.97
N THR A 242 -39.59 32.09 26.79
CA THR A 242 -38.81 33.03 27.61
C THR A 242 -37.78 33.79 26.76
N SER A 243 -37.41 35.02 27.14
CA SER A 243 -36.38 35.79 26.43
C SER A 243 -35.06 35.02 26.29
N ASP A 244 -34.64 34.29 27.34
CA ASP A 244 -33.45 33.44 27.30
C ASP A 244 -33.57 32.30 26.27
N GLU A 245 -34.73 31.68 26.14
CA GLU A 245 -34.97 30.63 25.16
C GLU A 245 -34.97 31.20 23.73
N ALA A 246 -35.63 32.34 23.51
CA ALA A 246 -35.66 33.02 22.21
C ALA A 246 -34.26 33.42 21.75
N ILE A 247 -33.46 34.04 22.63
CA ILE A 247 -32.06 34.35 22.35
C ILE A 247 -31.27 33.07 22.11
N GLY A 248 -31.50 32.00 22.87
CA GLY A 248 -30.84 30.70 22.66
C GLY A 248 -31.12 30.10 21.28
N ILE A 249 -32.35 30.20 20.79
CA ILE A 249 -32.76 29.76 19.44
C ILE A 249 -32.01 30.55 18.37
N VAL A 250 -32.07 31.88 18.42
CA VAL A 250 -31.41 32.74 17.44
C VAL A 250 -29.91 32.53 17.47
N THR A 251 -29.31 32.44 18.66
CA THR A 251 -27.87 32.25 18.82
C THR A 251 -27.40 30.98 18.13
N ARG A 252 -28.10 29.84 18.26
CA ARG A 252 -27.72 28.59 17.57
C ARG A 252 -27.71 28.73 16.04
N GLU A 253 -28.68 29.47 15.50
CA GLU A 253 -28.76 29.73 14.06
C GLU A 253 -27.67 30.71 13.60
N VAL A 254 -27.41 31.78 14.34
CA VAL A 254 -26.33 32.75 14.06
C VAL A 254 -24.95 32.09 14.10
N LEU A 255 -24.70 31.19 15.06
CA LEU A 255 -23.44 30.43 15.14
C LEU A 255 -23.24 29.47 13.96
N SER A 256 -24.32 29.12 13.25
CA SER A 256 -24.25 28.32 12.02
C SER A 256 -23.79 29.14 10.81
N ASP A 257 -23.93 30.47 10.82
CA ASP A 257 -23.47 31.32 9.73
C ASP A 257 -21.92 31.42 9.72
N PRO A 258 -21.25 30.97 8.64
CA PRO A 258 -19.79 30.95 8.57
C PRO A 258 -19.17 32.35 8.55
N ARG A 259 -19.92 33.41 8.19
CA ARG A 259 -19.41 34.79 8.12
C ARG A 259 -19.26 35.43 9.51
N ILE A 260 -20.11 35.03 10.45
CA ILE A 260 -20.34 35.78 11.71
C ILE A 260 -19.91 35.01 12.94
N SER A 261 -19.84 33.67 12.86
CA SER A 261 -19.38 32.79 13.95
C SER A 261 -17.99 33.14 14.52
N HIS A 262 -17.30 34.11 13.94
CA HIS A 262 -15.90 34.48 14.21
C HIS A 262 -15.76 35.91 14.75
N ASP A 263 -16.79 36.77 14.60
CA ASP A 263 -16.72 38.16 15.06
C ASP A 263 -17.07 38.24 16.54
N ARG A 264 -16.06 38.50 17.37
CA ARG A 264 -16.23 38.61 18.83
C ARG A 264 -17.22 39.71 19.22
N ASN A 265 -17.38 40.75 18.42
CA ASN A 265 -18.35 41.83 18.69
C ASN A 265 -19.78 41.33 18.51
N VAL A 266 -20.05 40.57 17.43
CA VAL A 266 -21.38 39.97 17.21
C VAL A 266 -21.67 38.89 18.26
N LEU A 267 -20.70 38.04 18.59
CA LEU A 267 -20.87 37.03 19.64
C LEU A 267 -21.23 37.65 21.00
N LYS A 268 -20.64 38.79 21.36
CA LYS A 268 -20.95 39.51 22.61
C LYS A 268 -22.37 40.11 22.66
N LEU A 269 -23.05 40.24 21.52
CA LEU A 269 -24.45 40.67 21.49
C LEU A 269 -25.38 39.61 22.06
N PHE A 270 -25.06 38.33 21.87
CA PHE A 270 -25.90 37.18 22.22
C PHE A 270 -25.35 36.36 23.39
N LEU A 271 -24.03 36.34 23.60
CA LEU A 271 -23.33 35.48 24.56
C LEU A 271 -22.58 36.31 25.61
N THR A 272 -22.52 35.79 26.84
CA THR A 272 -21.62 36.29 27.88
C THR A 272 -20.31 35.50 27.84
N LEU A 273 -19.24 36.14 27.36
CA LEU A 273 -17.93 35.50 27.10
C LEU A 273 -16.87 35.73 28.18
N ASP A 274 -17.12 36.62 29.14
CA ASP A 274 -16.17 36.98 30.19
C ASP A 274 -16.85 36.86 31.56
N LYS A 275 -16.23 36.10 32.50
CA LYS A 275 -16.80 35.88 33.84
C LYS A 275 -16.90 37.14 34.70
N ASN A 276 -16.06 38.13 34.40
CA ASN A 276 -15.99 39.40 35.12
C ASN A 276 -16.86 40.49 34.47
N ASP A 277 -17.64 40.15 33.45
CA ASP A 277 -18.48 41.10 32.74
C ASP A 277 -19.66 41.53 33.62
N ARG A 278 -19.55 42.76 34.16
CA ARG A 278 -20.58 43.39 35.00
C ARG A 278 -21.63 44.15 34.20
N SER A 279 -21.69 44.00 32.86
CA SER A 279 -22.65 44.76 32.06
C SER A 279 -24.09 44.44 32.46
N SER A 280 -24.91 45.48 32.59
CA SER A 280 -26.31 45.45 33.02
C SER A 280 -27.28 44.89 31.98
N ASN A 281 -26.79 44.10 31.01
CA ASN A 281 -27.56 43.53 29.90
C ASN A 281 -28.35 42.27 30.32
N VAL A 282 -28.99 42.31 31.48
CA VAL A 282 -29.82 41.23 32.01
C VAL A 282 -31.01 41.03 31.07
N GLY A 283 -31.15 39.81 30.51
CA GLY A 283 -32.26 39.44 29.62
C GLY A 283 -32.05 39.77 28.13
N ARG A 284 -30.95 40.45 27.74
CA ARG A 284 -30.62 40.70 26.32
C ARG A 284 -29.66 39.66 25.71
N ARG A 285 -28.92 38.96 26.55
CA ARG A 285 -27.91 37.96 26.15
C ARG A 285 -27.95 36.77 27.10
N LEU A 286 -27.46 35.62 26.65
CA LEU A 286 -27.37 34.42 27.47
C LEU A 286 -26.40 34.62 28.63
N ASN A 287 -26.76 34.07 29.81
CA ASN A 287 -25.85 33.99 30.95
C ASN A 287 -24.63 33.09 30.65
N ILE A 288 -23.68 33.03 31.58
CA ILE A 288 -22.41 32.32 31.38
C ILE A 288 -22.65 30.82 31.16
N GLU A 289 -23.55 30.21 31.94
CA GLU A 289 -23.87 28.78 31.89
C GLU A 289 -24.50 28.40 30.54
N LYS A 290 -25.53 29.14 30.10
CA LYS A 290 -26.20 28.91 28.80
C LYS A 290 -25.30 29.26 27.63
N SER A 291 -24.45 30.30 27.74
CA SER A 291 -23.46 30.63 26.72
C SER A 291 -22.45 29.49 26.53
N ALA A 292 -21.97 28.92 27.65
CA ALA A 292 -21.08 27.77 27.64
C ALA A 292 -21.75 26.53 27.05
N GLU A 293 -23.01 26.29 27.39
CA GLU A 293 -23.79 25.18 26.84
C GLU A 293 -23.97 25.31 25.32
N VAL A 294 -24.46 26.45 24.83
CA VAL A 294 -24.71 26.68 23.40
C VAL A 294 -23.43 26.54 22.57
N LEU A 295 -22.30 27.10 23.02
CA LEU A 295 -21.04 27.00 22.29
C LEU A 295 -20.51 25.55 22.21
N ILE A 296 -20.59 24.79 23.31
CA ILE A 296 -20.13 23.40 23.34
C ILE A 296 -21.06 22.51 22.52
N THR A 297 -22.38 22.63 22.72
CA THR A 297 -23.36 21.86 21.95
C THR A 297 -23.23 22.13 20.45
N LYS A 298 -23.06 23.40 20.05
CA LYS A 298 -22.86 23.73 18.64
C LYS A 298 -21.54 23.19 18.08
N SER A 299 -20.46 23.23 18.87
CA SER A 299 -19.19 22.60 18.49
C SER A 299 -19.36 21.09 18.26
N GLU A 300 -20.14 20.41 19.11
CA GLU A 300 -20.42 18.99 18.98
C GLU A 300 -21.32 18.66 17.78
N GLU A 301 -22.35 19.46 17.51
CA GLU A 301 -23.19 19.34 16.31
C GLU A 301 -22.36 19.44 15.03
N LEU A 302 -21.50 20.46 14.93
CA LEU A 302 -20.64 20.68 13.75
C LEU A 302 -19.64 19.51 13.56
N LEU A 303 -19.15 18.91 14.65
CA LEU A 303 -18.33 17.69 14.57
C LEU A 303 -19.14 16.50 14.00
N GLN A 304 -20.42 16.39 14.37
CA GLN A 304 -21.30 15.32 13.90
C GLN A 304 -21.75 15.51 12.44
N GLU A 305 -21.90 16.76 12.00
CA GLU A 305 -22.26 17.13 10.62
C GLU A 305 -21.10 16.93 9.63
N ALA A 306 -19.86 16.88 10.12
CA ALA A 306 -18.68 16.77 9.28
C ALA A 306 -18.67 15.45 8.48
N GLN A 307 -18.59 15.57 7.15
CA GLN A 307 -18.64 14.43 6.23
C GLN A 307 -17.25 13.81 5.97
N SER A 308 -16.19 14.49 6.38
CA SER A 308 -14.82 13.99 6.28
C SER A 308 -13.92 14.60 7.36
N PRO A 309 -12.77 13.99 7.68
CA PRO A 309 -11.80 14.57 8.62
C PRO A 309 -11.16 15.89 8.14
N SER A 310 -11.22 16.19 6.83
CA SER A 310 -10.74 17.42 6.23
C SER A 310 -11.82 18.48 6.03
N ASP A 311 -13.04 18.23 6.52
CA ASP A 311 -14.19 19.10 6.29
C ASP A 311 -13.98 20.50 6.93
N PRO A 312 -14.22 21.60 6.19
CA PRO A 312 -14.10 22.96 6.74
C PRO A 312 -14.99 23.21 7.96
N VAL A 313 -16.09 22.48 8.14
CA VAL A 313 -16.99 22.57 9.30
C VAL A 313 -16.26 22.27 10.61
N LEU A 314 -15.24 21.40 10.60
CA LEU A 314 -14.43 21.10 11.78
C LEU A 314 -13.62 22.31 12.27
N ARG A 315 -13.24 23.22 11.36
CA ARG A 315 -12.59 24.48 11.72
C ARG A 315 -13.55 25.39 12.49
N GLN A 316 -14.83 25.41 12.10
CA GLN A 316 -15.88 26.14 12.82
C GLN A 316 -16.15 25.50 14.19
N SER A 317 -16.24 24.16 14.25
CA SER A 317 -16.36 23.41 15.52
C SER A 317 -15.23 23.76 16.51
N ARG A 318 -13.98 23.80 16.04
CA ARG A 318 -12.81 24.18 16.84
C ARG A 318 -12.91 25.59 17.39
N ARG A 319 -13.25 26.56 16.53
CA ARG A 319 -13.39 27.97 16.94
C ARG A 319 -14.42 28.16 18.04
N MET A 320 -15.56 27.46 17.97
CA MET A 320 -16.58 27.49 19.02
C MET A 320 -16.02 27.01 20.36
N ALA A 321 -15.27 25.90 20.36
CA ALA A 321 -14.64 25.38 21.56
C ALA A 321 -13.52 26.31 22.10
N GLU A 322 -12.76 26.97 21.22
CA GLU A 322 -11.76 27.98 21.61
C GLU A 322 -12.40 29.19 22.29
N VAL A 323 -13.50 29.72 21.74
CA VAL A 323 -14.27 30.81 22.37
C VAL A 323 -14.82 30.36 23.72
N ALA A 324 -15.35 29.14 23.81
CA ALA A 324 -15.86 28.57 25.06
C ALA A 324 -14.79 28.42 26.15
N LYS A 325 -13.50 28.38 25.81
CA LYS A 325 -12.39 28.23 26.77
C LYS A 325 -12.35 29.36 27.80
N GLY A 326 -12.78 30.57 27.44
CA GLY A 326 -12.84 31.73 28.35
C GLY A 326 -13.85 31.57 29.49
N ILE A 327 -14.91 30.79 29.27
CA ILE A 327 -16.01 30.62 30.23
C ILE A 327 -16.06 29.20 30.83
N THR A 328 -15.80 28.16 30.04
CA THR A 328 -15.85 26.74 30.43
C THR A 328 -14.58 25.97 30.01
N PRO A 329 -13.42 26.25 30.63
CA PRO A 329 -12.14 25.72 30.19
C PRO A 329 -12.08 24.18 30.19
N VAL A 330 -12.74 23.51 31.15
CA VAL A 330 -12.73 22.05 31.26
C VAL A 330 -13.46 21.38 30.09
N ARG A 331 -14.72 21.80 29.82
CA ARG A 331 -15.53 21.25 28.71
C ARG A 331 -14.91 21.60 27.37
N ALA A 332 -14.46 22.84 27.20
CA ALA A 332 -13.78 23.30 25.99
C ALA A 332 -12.51 22.48 25.69
N THR A 333 -11.67 22.24 26.71
CA THR A 333 -10.44 21.45 26.52
C THR A 333 -10.75 20.00 26.14
N LYS A 334 -11.81 19.40 26.70
CA LYS A 334 -12.25 18.05 26.31
C LYS A 334 -12.65 18.01 24.84
N GLN A 335 -13.43 18.98 24.38
CA GLN A 335 -13.87 19.07 22.98
C GLN A 335 -12.71 19.36 22.02
N LEU A 336 -11.78 20.25 22.39
CA LEU A 336 -10.58 20.52 21.60
C LEU A 336 -9.68 19.29 21.46
N LYS A 337 -9.49 18.52 22.54
CA LYS A 337 -8.74 17.25 22.49
C LYS A 337 -9.38 16.26 21.53
N LEU A 338 -10.72 16.17 21.49
CA LEU A 338 -11.41 15.31 20.53
C LEU A 338 -11.15 15.75 19.08
N LEU A 339 -11.21 17.06 18.80
CA LEU A 339 -10.87 17.61 17.50
C LEU A 339 -9.39 17.41 17.12
N ASP A 340 -8.48 17.45 18.11
CA ASP A 340 -7.07 17.13 17.91
C ASP A 340 -6.88 15.64 17.57
N ILE A 341 -7.63 14.74 18.22
CA ILE A 341 -7.63 13.31 17.89
C ILE A 341 -8.12 13.08 16.46
N VAL A 342 -9.18 13.76 16.02
CA VAL A 342 -9.68 13.67 14.63
C VAL A 342 -8.61 14.12 13.62
N ASN A 343 -7.96 15.27 13.87
CA ASN A 343 -6.89 15.77 13.02
C ASN A 343 -5.70 14.81 12.99
N LEU A 344 -5.26 14.32 14.16
CA LEU A 344 -4.15 13.38 14.26
C LEU A 344 -4.46 12.05 13.56
N ALA A 345 -5.67 11.52 13.73
CA ALA A 345 -6.09 10.30 13.04
C ALA A 345 -6.06 10.49 11.51
N HIS A 346 -6.46 11.67 11.02
CA HIS A 346 -6.37 12.00 9.60
C HIS A 346 -4.93 12.12 9.10
N GLU A 347 -4.04 12.77 9.86
CA GLU A 347 -2.60 12.86 9.56
C GLU A 347 -1.94 11.47 9.52
N LEU A 348 -2.41 10.54 10.36
CA LEU A 348 -2.01 9.14 10.37
C LEU A 348 -2.68 8.30 9.27
N GLY A 349 -3.51 8.89 8.41
CA GLY A 349 -4.10 8.26 7.24
C GLY A 349 -5.45 7.56 7.48
N SER A 350 -6.12 7.82 8.61
CA SER A 350 -7.48 7.34 8.85
C SER A 350 -8.51 8.05 7.97
N THR A 351 -9.46 7.28 7.46
CA THR A 351 -10.64 7.77 6.73
C THR A 351 -11.92 7.72 7.57
N ALA A 352 -11.82 7.41 8.87
CA ALA A 352 -12.97 7.33 9.76
C ALA A 352 -13.67 8.70 9.88
N LEU A 353 -15.01 8.70 9.88
CA LEU A 353 -15.78 9.93 10.06
C LEU A 353 -15.53 10.52 11.45
N PRO A 354 -15.49 11.86 11.61
CA PRO A 354 -15.29 12.50 12.93
C PRO A 354 -16.29 12.04 13.99
N VAL A 355 -17.55 11.80 13.60
CA VAL A 355 -18.57 11.24 14.50
C VAL A 355 -18.24 9.81 14.94
N ALA A 356 -17.70 8.97 14.05
CA ALA A 356 -17.30 7.62 14.38
C ALA A 356 -16.14 7.62 15.38
N ILE A 357 -15.16 8.52 15.20
CA ILE A 357 -14.03 8.69 16.13
C ILE A 357 -14.50 9.10 17.52
N LYS A 358 -15.53 9.97 17.64
CA LYS A 358 -16.12 10.37 18.93
C LYS A 358 -16.67 9.18 19.73
N PHE A 359 -17.25 8.19 19.04
CA PHE A 359 -17.90 7.04 19.66
C PHE A 359 -17.09 5.75 19.58
N ALA A 360 -15.87 5.80 19.04
CA ALA A 360 -15.03 4.63 18.90
C ALA A 360 -14.51 4.14 20.26
N GLU A 361 -14.34 2.83 20.39
CA GLU A 361 -13.63 2.25 21.52
C GLU A 361 -12.14 2.62 21.40
N PRO A 362 -11.52 3.26 22.42
CA PRO A 362 -10.19 3.84 22.28
C PRO A 362 -9.09 2.85 21.89
N TYR A 363 -9.12 1.63 22.43
CA TYR A 363 -8.07 0.63 22.16
C TYR A 363 -8.20 0.05 20.74
N ALA A 364 -9.39 -0.35 20.34
CA ALA A 364 -9.69 -0.88 19.02
C ALA A 364 -9.39 0.14 17.92
N PHE A 365 -9.79 1.40 18.13
CA PHE A 365 -9.48 2.47 17.18
C PHE A 365 -7.96 2.70 17.07
N LEU A 366 -7.25 2.71 18.19
CA LEU A 366 -5.80 2.86 18.19
C LEU A 366 -5.10 1.69 17.49
N GLU A 367 -5.59 0.47 17.66
CA GLU A 367 -5.08 -0.71 16.96
C GLU A 367 -5.24 -0.58 15.44
N GLU A 368 -6.42 -0.12 14.96
CA GLU A 368 -6.64 0.15 13.54
C GLU A 368 -5.65 1.21 13.01
N ILE A 369 -5.47 2.31 13.74
CA ILE A 369 -4.55 3.39 13.36
C ILE A 369 -3.11 2.91 13.26
N VAL A 370 -2.63 2.09 14.21
CA VAL A 370 -1.25 1.58 14.21
C VAL A 370 -0.96 0.68 13.00
N LYS A 371 -1.97 -0.07 12.53
CA LYS A 371 -1.87 -0.94 11.35
C LYS A 371 -1.79 -0.17 10.02
N LEU A 372 -2.26 1.07 9.97
CA LEU A 372 -2.26 1.89 8.74
C LEU A 372 -0.85 2.42 8.41
N ASN A 373 -0.51 2.45 7.13
CA ASN A 373 0.62 3.22 6.54
C ASN A 373 1.99 3.13 7.27
N GLY A 374 2.26 2.05 8.00
CA GLY A 374 3.49 1.93 8.79
C GLY A 374 3.54 2.83 10.02
N ASN A 375 2.39 3.26 10.54
CA ASN A 375 2.26 4.09 11.74
C ASN A 375 2.89 3.45 12.98
N TYR A 376 3.02 2.13 13.01
CA TYR A 376 3.78 1.40 14.03
C TYR A 376 5.25 1.85 14.16
N LYS A 377 5.81 2.60 13.19
CA LYS A 377 7.18 3.16 13.25
C LYS A 377 7.26 4.45 14.05
N GLN A 378 6.14 5.13 14.22
CA GLN A 378 6.02 6.26 15.13
C GLN A 378 5.98 5.70 16.57
N ARG A 379 6.05 6.51 17.64
CA ARG A 379 6.02 5.98 19.03
C ARG A 379 4.60 5.97 19.69
N PRO A 380 3.55 5.29 19.18
CA PRO A 380 2.33 5.02 19.95
C PRO A 380 2.49 3.67 20.70
N PRO A 381 1.45 3.04 21.29
CA PRO A 381 1.65 2.05 22.37
C PRO A 381 2.50 0.86 21.92
N LEU A 382 3.54 0.61 22.70
CA LEU A 382 4.67 -0.26 22.36
C LEU A 382 4.25 -1.69 21.95
N SER A 383 3.26 -2.27 22.62
CA SER A 383 2.78 -3.63 22.34
C SER A 383 2.03 -3.75 21.01
N LEU A 384 1.13 -2.80 20.68
CA LEU A 384 0.43 -2.79 19.39
C LEU A 384 1.38 -2.50 18.22
N CYS A 385 2.39 -1.64 18.47
CA CYS A 385 3.43 -1.35 17.48
C CYS A 385 4.32 -2.56 17.23
N ALA A 386 4.68 -3.31 18.28
CA ALA A 386 5.42 -4.56 18.16
C ALA A 386 4.63 -5.61 17.37
N LEU A 387 3.34 -5.79 17.67
CA LEU A 387 2.45 -6.70 16.93
C LEU A 387 2.37 -6.30 15.44
N SER A 388 2.22 -5.01 15.16
CA SER A 388 2.15 -4.52 13.78
C SER A 388 3.49 -4.63 13.04
N ALA A 389 4.61 -4.41 13.73
CA ALA A 389 5.95 -4.62 13.18
C ALA A 389 6.21 -6.11 12.86
N LEU A 390 5.73 -7.01 13.71
CA LEU A 390 5.78 -8.46 13.49
C LEU A 390 4.99 -8.86 12.25
N VAL A 391 3.74 -8.38 12.10
CA VAL A 391 2.91 -8.64 10.90
C VAL A 391 3.55 -8.06 9.64
N ALA A 392 4.23 -6.92 9.74
CA ALA A 392 4.93 -6.29 8.63
C ALA A 392 6.32 -6.90 8.32
N ASN A 393 6.77 -7.90 9.08
CA ASN A 393 8.13 -8.47 9.04
C ASN A 393 9.25 -7.43 9.15
N ASP A 394 9.06 -6.36 9.95
CA ASP A 394 10.06 -5.30 10.17
C ASP A 394 10.91 -5.62 11.42
N GLU A 395 11.94 -6.45 11.22
CA GLU A 395 12.82 -6.96 12.30
C GLU A 395 13.50 -5.85 13.11
N ARG A 396 13.82 -4.71 12.47
CA ARG A 396 14.53 -3.60 13.12
C ARG A 396 13.66 -2.93 14.18
N TYR A 397 12.41 -2.63 13.84
CA TYR A 397 11.47 -2.01 14.78
C TYR A 397 10.94 -3.01 15.79
N LEU A 398 10.70 -4.26 15.36
CA LEU A 398 10.29 -5.34 16.25
C LEU A 398 11.33 -5.58 17.35
N GLY A 399 12.62 -5.72 17.03
CA GLY A 399 13.68 -5.89 18.03
C GLY A 399 13.77 -4.72 19.02
N ARG A 400 13.59 -3.48 18.54
CA ARG A 400 13.55 -2.29 19.41
C ARG A 400 12.36 -2.31 20.37
N TYR A 401 11.17 -2.67 19.89
CA TYR A 401 9.97 -2.70 20.71
C TYR A 401 9.95 -3.86 21.69
N ILE A 402 10.44 -5.03 21.32
CA ILE A 402 10.59 -6.18 22.21
C ILE A 402 11.40 -5.77 23.44
N HIS A 403 12.57 -5.17 23.26
CA HIS A 403 13.42 -4.73 24.38
C HIS A 403 12.71 -3.70 25.28
N GLU A 404 12.02 -2.72 24.70
CA GLU A 404 11.33 -1.68 25.46
C GLU A 404 10.06 -2.19 26.17
N VAL A 405 9.32 -3.14 25.58
CA VAL A 405 8.16 -3.80 26.21
C VAL A 405 8.59 -4.64 27.40
N MET A 406 9.66 -5.42 27.27
CA MET A 406 10.16 -6.31 28.32
C MET A 406 10.65 -5.56 29.56
N THR A 407 11.16 -4.34 29.39
CA THR A 407 11.55 -3.49 30.53
C THR A 407 10.38 -2.86 31.28
N LYS A 408 9.17 -2.84 30.70
CA LYS A 408 8.03 -2.04 31.20
C LYS A 408 6.76 -2.84 31.48
N GLY A 409 6.63 -4.07 30.97
CA GLY A 409 5.38 -4.83 30.99
C GLY A 409 5.34 -5.94 32.03
N HIS A 410 4.47 -5.79 33.04
CA HIS A 410 4.03 -6.84 33.96
C HIS A 410 2.50 -6.86 33.98
N ASP A 411 1.90 -8.05 34.07
CA ASP A 411 0.44 -8.26 34.15
C ASP A 411 -0.39 -7.66 32.99
N LEU A 412 0.17 -7.59 31.78
CA LEU A 412 -0.50 -7.04 30.59
C LEU A 412 -0.85 -8.12 29.56
N PRO A 413 -2.13 -8.51 29.38
CA PRO A 413 -2.53 -9.54 28.42
C PRO A 413 -2.09 -9.30 26.97
N VAL A 414 -1.99 -8.04 26.54
CA VAL A 414 -1.52 -7.68 25.19
C VAL A 414 -0.03 -7.98 25.00
N VAL A 415 0.78 -7.89 26.08
CA VAL A 415 2.20 -8.27 26.07
C VAL A 415 2.34 -9.77 26.00
N HIS A 416 1.49 -10.50 26.72
CA HIS A 416 1.41 -11.94 26.61
C HIS A 416 1.06 -12.39 25.18
N GLU A 417 0.00 -11.83 24.57
CA GLU A 417 -0.35 -12.13 23.17
C GLU A 417 0.80 -11.84 22.21
N LEU A 418 1.51 -10.72 22.38
CA LEU A 418 2.71 -10.41 21.59
C LEU A 418 3.76 -11.52 21.70
N CYS A 419 4.05 -12.00 22.90
CA CYS A 419 5.04 -13.07 23.10
C CYS A 419 4.60 -14.37 22.42
N ILE A 420 3.33 -14.75 22.55
CA ILE A 420 2.75 -15.91 21.87
C ILE A 420 2.88 -15.79 20.35
N ARG A 421 2.50 -14.64 19.77
CA ARG A 421 2.61 -14.37 18.33
C ARG A 421 4.05 -14.41 17.82
N ILE A 422 5.02 -13.95 18.63
CA ILE A 422 6.44 -14.07 18.30
C ILE A 422 6.86 -15.55 18.25
N MET A 423 6.41 -16.38 19.19
CA MET A 423 6.68 -17.84 19.19
C MET A 423 6.04 -18.57 18.00
N GLU A 424 4.91 -18.07 17.49
CA GLU A 424 4.24 -18.64 16.30
C GLU A 424 4.82 -18.12 14.97
N SER A 425 5.61 -17.05 15.02
CA SER A 425 6.21 -16.39 13.85
C SER A 425 7.46 -17.13 13.35
N PRO A 426 7.78 -17.05 12.04
CA PRO A 426 9.08 -17.51 11.54
C PRO A 426 10.27 -16.67 12.04
N PHE A 427 10.03 -15.48 12.60
CA PHE A 427 11.08 -14.62 13.16
C PHE A 427 11.52 -15.12 14.55
N ILE A 428 12.81 -15.43 14.70
CA ILE A 428 13.40 -15.90 15.96
C ILE A 428 14.36 -14.83 16.52
N PRO A 429 13.91 -14.02 17.49
CA PRO A 429 14.77 -13.08 18.22
C PRO A 429 15.95 -13.78 18.92
N ALA A 430 17.06 -13.07 19.12
CA ALA A 430 18.17 -13.59 19.94
C ALA A 430 17.78 -13.75 21.43
N VAL A 431 16.84 -12.94 21.91
CA VAL A 431 16.40 -12.84 23.32
C VAL A 431 15.16 -13.71 23.62
N MET A 432 15.10 -14.93 23.08
CA MET A 432 13.91 -15.79 23.24
C MET A 432 13.66 -16.23 24.69
N GLU A 433 14.70 -16.43 25.50
CA GLU A 433 14.54 -16.84 26.91
C GLU A 433 13.83 -15.74 27.71
N GLU A 434 14.23 -14.49 27.47
CA GLU A 434 13.62 -13.35 28.11
C GLU A 434 12.18 -13.12 27.59
N ILE A 435 11.88 -13.48 26.34
CA ILE A 435 10.51 -13.47 25.79
C ILE A 435 9.64 -14.55 26.45
N TYR A 436 10.15 -15.75 26.71
CA TYR A 436 9.43 -16.78 27.46
C TYR A 436 9.12 -16.31 28.88
N ALA A 437 10.10 -15.73 29.57
CA ALA A 437 9.89 -15.15 30.89
C ALA A 437 8.86 -14.02 30.84
N CYS A 438 8.93 -13.14 29.84
CA CYS A 438 7.97 -12.05 29.63
C CYS A 438 6.54 -12.57 29.36
N ALA A 439 6.40 -13.67 28.60
CA ALA A 439 5.13 -14.32 28.32
C ALA A 439 4.47 -14.84 29.60
N LEU A 440 5.25 -15.46 30.49
CA LEU A 440 4.78 -15.97 31.77
C LEU A 440 4.43 -14.85 32.75
N LEU A 441 5.26 -13.81 32.83
CA LEU A 441 5.04 -12.62 33.69
C LEU A 441 3.81 -11.79 33.30
N ASN A 442 3.27 -11.97 32.10
CA ASN A 442 2.11 -11.24 31.61
C ASN A 442 0.92 -12.18 31.29
N CYS A 443 1.07 -13.47 31.60
CA CYS A 443 0.08 -14.50 31.28
C CYS A 443 -1.20 -14.31 32.09
N PRO A 444 -2.40 -14.33 31.46
CA PRO A 444 -3.65 -14.50 32.17
C PRO A 444 -3.68 -15.81 32.96
N ASP A 445 -4.29 -15.81 34.15
CA ASP A 445 -4.35 -16.99 35.05
C ASP A 445 -4.96 -18.22 34.37
N ASP A 446 -5.93 -18.02 33.46
CA ASP A 446 -6.62 -19.07 32.73
C ASP A 446 -5.78 -19.71 31.60
N LYS A 447 -4.67 -19.08 31.20
CA LYS A 447 -3.83 -19.50 30.06
C LYS A 447 -2.45 -20.02 30.43
N LEU A 448 -2.13 -20.08 31.73
CA LEU A 448 -0.78 -20.43 32.20
C LEU A 448 -0.31 -21.79 31.69
N MET A 449 -1.16 -22.82 31.76
CA MET A 449 -0.81 -24.17 31.31
C MET A 449 -0.60 -24.25 29.80
N GLU A 450 -1.47 -23.61 29.01
CA GLU A 450 -1.33 -23.56 27.55
C GLU A 450 -0.03 -22.84 27.13
N THR A 451 0.34 -21.81 27.88
CA THR A 451 1.55 -21.03 27.66
C THR A 451 2.81 -21.84 27.94
N LEU A 452 2.83 -22.58 29.05
CA LEU A 452 3.95 -23.47 29.40
C LEU A 452 4.13 -24.57 28.34
N ASP A 453 3.04 -25.20 27.91
CA ASP A 453 3.02 -26.18 26.82
C ASP A 453 3.59 -25.60 25.52
N LEU A 454 3.19 -24.37 25.15
CA LEU A 454 3.67 -23.71 23.95
C LEU A 454 5.16 -23.40 24.04
N ILE A 455 5.63 -22.88 25.17
CA ILE A 455 7.05 -22.60 25.42
C ILE A 455 7.87 -23.89 25.34
N GLU A 456 7.39 -24.99 25.93
CA GLU A 456 8.08 -26.28 25.87
C GLU A 456 8.19 -26.82 24.44
N ARG A 457 7.09 -26.77 23.67
CA ARG A 457 7.08 -27.19 22.26
C ARG A 457 7.99 -26.31 21.40
N HIS A 458 7.90 -24.99 21.54
CA HIS A 458 8.69 -24.05 20.76
C HIS A 458 10.18 -24.12 21.13
N SER A 459 10.52 -24.18 22.42
CA SER A 459 11.90 -24.34 22.89
C SER A 459 12.49 -25.67 22.43
N SER A 460 11.74 -26.77 22.49
CA SER A 460 12.15 -28.08 21.97
C SER A 460 12.36 -28.06 20.45
N ALA A 461 11.45 -27.42 19.70
CA ALA A 461 11.59 -27.26 18.25
C ALA A 461 12.83 -26.41 17.89
N ARG A 462 13.11 -25.34 18.63
CA ARG A 462 14.31 -24.51 18.46
C ARG A 462 15.58 -25.27 18.83
N LYS A 463 15.59 -26.02 19.93
CA LYS A 463 16.70 -26.91 20.32
C LYS A 463 16.97 -27.97 19.24
N ARG A 464 15.92 -28.61 18.68
CA ARG A 464 16.05 -29.55 17.56
C ARG A 464 16.59 -28.90 16.28
N ARG A 465 16.16 -27.68 15.94
CA ARG A 465 16.74 -26.92 14.81
C ARG A 465 18.21 -26.58 15.04
N PHE A 466 18.57 -26.15 16.25
CA PHE A 466 19.96 -25.95 16.64
C PHE A 466 20.77 -27.26 16.52
N SER A 467 20.20 -28.40 16.96
CA SER A 467 20.82 -29.72 16.79
C SER A 467 20.96 -30.15 15.32
N GLN A 468 20.06 -29.75 14.43
CA GLN A 468 20.13 -30.02 12.98
C GLN A 468 21.11 -29.10 12.24
N GLU A 469 21.37 -27.90 12.76
CA GLU A 469 22.36 -26.95 12.23
C GLU A 469 23.79 -27.19 12.75
N LEU A 470 23.96 -28.06 13.76
CA LEU A 470 25.28 -28.48 14.24
C LEU A 470 25.98 -29.30 13.17
N THR A 471 26.80 -28.61 12.37
CA THR A 471 27.71 -29.26 11.43
C THR A 471 28.90 -29.79 12.20
N VAL A 472 29.17 -31.10 12.08
CA VAL A 472 30.44 -31.68 12.52
C VAL A 472 31.55 -30.88 11.84
N ASN A 473 32.43 -30.27 12.63
CA ASN A 473 33.36 -29.23 12.20
C ASN A 473 34.79 -29.76 12.12
N ASP A 474 35.59 -29.20 11.20
CA ASP A 474 37.01 -29.54 10.99
C ASP A 474 37.95 -28.63 11.80
N LYS A 475 37.40 -27.65 12.54
CA LYS A 475 38.19 -26.67 13.27
C LYS A 475 39.02 -27.36 14.37
N LEU A 476 40.33 -27.33 14.16
CA LEU A 476 41.32 -27.74 15.15
C LEU A 476 41.23 -26.79 16.35
N VAL A 477 40.68 -27.24 17.47
CA VAL A 477 40.83 -26.51 18.74
C VAL A 477 42.23 -26.79 19.25
N ILE A 478 43.04 -25.73 19.31
CA ILE A 478 44.37 -25.77 19.93
C ILE A 478 44.16 -25.71 21.45
N ASP A 479 43.72 -26.84 22.01
CA ASP A 479 43.66 -27.10 23.46
C ASP A 479 44.90 -27.93 23.85
N PRO A 480 45.38 -27.92 25.11
CA PRO A 480 46.54 -28.68 25.56
C PRO A 480 46.35 -30.20 25.57
N MET A 481 45.66 -30.79 24.59
CA MET A 481 45.97 -32.17 24.15
C MET A 481 47.39 -32.28 23.56
N TYR A 482 48.04 -31.14 23.31
CA TYR A 482 49.47 -31.02 22.97
C TYR A 482 50.36 -30.65 24.17
N ASP A 483 49.83 -30.63 25.41
CA ASP A 483 50.61 -30.41 26.63
C ASP A 483 50.22 -31.42 27.73
N ARG A 484 51.08 -31.59 28.74
CA ARG A 484 51.04 -32.70 29.71
C ARG A 484 49.83 -32.62 30.66
N SER A 485 49.24 -33.78 31.00
CA SER A 485 48.02 -33.92 31.85
C SER A 485 48.11 -33.23 33.23
N ALA A 486 49.31 -32.92 33.70
CA ALA A 486 49.56 -32.22 34.96
C ALA A 486 49.04 -30.76 35.02
N THR A 487 48.49 -30.20 33.94
CA THR A 487 47.86 -28.86 33.96
C THR A 487 46.37 -28.87 34.31
N TRP A 488 45.75 -30.04 34.49
CA TRP A 488 44.33 -30.14 34.83
C TRP A 488 44.04 -31.15 35.96
N THR A 489 44.81 -31.08 37.05
CA THR A 489 44.43 -31.73 38.31
C THR A 489 44.11 -30.69 39.37
N ASN A 490 42.81 -30.39 39.47
CA ASN A 490 42.10 -30.27 40.74
C ASN A 490 40.60 -30.20 40.44
N GLN A 491 40.02 -31.35 40.14
CA GLN A 491 38.60 -31.58 40.37
C GLN A 491 38.51 -32.81 41.28
N THR A 492 37.87 -32.60 42.43
CA THR A 492 37.66 -33.60 43.48
C THR A 492 36.57 -34.57 43.04
N GLU A 493 36.50 -35.78 43.61
CA GLU A 493 35.44 -36.79 43.32
C GLU A 493 33.99 -36.23 43.42
N ALA A 494 33.79 -35.08 44.09
CA ALA A 494 32.52 -34.35 44.12
C ALA A 494 32.13 -33.68 42.78
N ASP A 495 33.12 -33.26 41.98
CA ASP A 495 32.94 -32.55 40.71
C ASP A 495 32.62 -33.51 39.54
N GLU A 496 33.03 -34.78 39.64
CA GLU A 496 32.65 -35.83 38.68
C GLU A 496 31.15 -36.12 38.74
N ALA A 497 30.59 -36.21 39.95
CA ALA A 497 29.16 -36.43 40.14
C ALA A 497 28.35 -35.23 39.62
N GLU A 498 28.84 -34.00 39.81
CA GLU A 498 28.19 -32.77 39.35
C GLU A 498 28.31 -32.59 37.83
N SER A 499 29.45 -32.94 37.23
CA SER A 499 29.66 -32.94 35.77
C SER A 499 28.82 -34.02 35.07
N ILE A 500 28.68 -35.20 35.68
CA ILE A 500 27.76 -36.26 35.22
C ILE A 500 26.30 -35.82 35.41
N GLN A 501 25.99 -35.03 36.45
CA GLN A 501 24.67 -34.43 36.64
C GLN A 501 24.38 -33.38 35.56
N THR A 502 25.35 -32.53 35.19
CA THR A 502 25.21 -31.56 34.08
C THR A 502 25.03 -32.28 32.74
N LEU A 503 25.72 -33.41 32.52
CA LEU A 503 25.50 -34.26 31.34
C LEU A 503 24.12 -34.93 31.33
N ARG A 504 23.52 -35.21 32.49
CA ARG A 504 22.13 -35.69 32.61
C ARG A 504 21.09 -34.59 32.39
N GLU A 505 21.42 -33.32 32.65
CA GLU A 505 20.57 -32.18 32.27
C GLU A 505 20.48 -32.00 30.74
N PHE A 506 21.38 -32.64 29.98
CA PHE A 506 21.32 -32.80 28.51
C PHE A 506 20.78 -34.16 28.04
N SER A 507 19.97 -34.85 28.85
CA SER A 507 19.46 -36.21 28.59
C SER A 507 18.70 -36.40 27.26
N ASP A 508 18.19 -35.33 26.66
CA ASP A 508 17.49 -35.37 25.36
C ASP A 508 18.42 -35.22 24.14
N ILE A 509 19.72 -34.98 24.34
CA ILE A 509 20.70 -34.78 23.27
C ILE A 509 21.54 -36.05 23.10
N PRO A 510 21.66 -36.62 21.89
CA PRO A 510 22.45 -37.82 21.69
C PRO A 510 23.95 -37.54 21.93
N THR A 511 24.65 -38.54 22.48
CA THR A 511 26.02 -38.44 23.01
C THR A 511 27.02 -37.88 22.00
N ASN A 512 26.85 -38.21 20.72
CA ASN A 512 27.65 -37.68 19.62
C ASN A 512 27.46 -36.16 19.41
N ALA A 513 26.26 -35.62 19.60
CA ALA A 513 26.00 -34.18 19.49
C ALA A 513 26.60 -33.41 20.68
N VAL A 514 26.58 -34.00 21.88
CA VAL A 514 27.26 -33.42 23.06
C VAL A 514 28.78 -33.42 22.85
N ALA A 515 29.35 -34.51 22.36
CA ALA A 515 30.77 -34.57 22.00
C ALA A 515 31.12 -33.59 20.87
N THR A 516 30.24 -33.39 19.87
CA THR A 516 30.42 -32.39 18.81
C THR A 516 30.46 -30.95 19.34
N LEU A 517 29.61 -30.63 20.32
CA LEU A 517 29.60 -29.33 21.00
C LEU A 517 30.90 -29.12 21.78
N LEU A 518 31.30 -30.11 22.57
CA LEU A 518 32.51 -30.07 23.37
C LEU A 518 33.79 -30.05 22.51
N ALA A 519 33.76 -30.62 21.31
CA ALA A 519 34.91 -30.61 20.39
C ALA A 519 35.35 -29.19 20.00
N ASN A 520 34.46 -28.19 20.09
CA ASN A 520 34.78 -26.77 19.87
C ASN A 520 35.32 -26.05 21.12
N ILE A 521 35.27 -26.70 22.28
CA ILE A 521 35.61 -26.13 23.59
C ILE A 521 36.86 -26.79 24.15
N SER A 522 36.89 -28.13 24.19
CA SER A 522 37.99 -28.91 24.73
C SER A 522 38.04 -30.32 24.13
N ALA A 523 39.20 -30.67 23.57
CA ALA A 523 39.40 -31.97 22.94
C ALA A 523 39.36 -33.14 23.95
N PRO A 524 39.98 -33.05 25.15
CA PRO A 524 39.84 -34.07 26.19
C PRO A 524 38.39 -34.32 26.64
N LEU A 525 37.61 -33.27 26.91
CA LEU A 525 36.23 -33.42 27.36
C LEU A 525 35.34 -34.06 26.29
N ALA A 526 35.53 -33.64 25.04
CA ALA A 526 34.82 -34.22 23.91
C ALA A 526 35.15 -35.72 23.73
N LEU A 527 36.42 -36.08 23.88
CA LEU A 527 36.91 -37.45 23.80
C LEU A 527 36.37 -38.32 24.96
N CYS A 528 36.37 -37.81 26.19
CA CYS A 528 35.80 -38.52 27.34
C CYS A 528 34.30 -38.82 27.15
N VAL A 529 33.54 -37.85 26.65
CA VAL A 529 32.10 -38.04 26.35
C VAL A 529 31.87 -39.00 25.18
N ALA A 530 32.76 -39.01 24.18
CA ALA A 530 32.69 -39.99 23.11
C ALA A 530 33.03 -41.42 23.58
N MET A 531 34.01 -41.55 24.48
CA MET A 531 34.45 -42.83 25.06
C MET A 531 33.46 -43.41 26.08
N SER A 532 32.53 -42.62 26.60
CA SER A 532 31.55 -43.12 27.59
C SER A 532 30.50 -44.07 27.00
N ARG A 533 30.47 -44.28 25.67
CA ARG A 533 29.59 -45.26 24.99
C ARG A 533 30.36 -46.09 23.97
N GLU A 534 30.08 -47.39 23.96
CA GLU A 534 30.69 -48.35 23.03
C GLU A 534 30.40 -48.03 21.55
N ASP A 535 29.25 -47.42 21.23
CA ASP A 535 28.87 -47.06 19.85
C ASP A 535 28.55 -45.55 19.77
N CYS A 536 29.60 -44.71 19.78
CA CYS A 536 29.43 -43.28 19.53
C CYS A 536 29.45 -43.02 18.01
N GLU A 537 28.35 -42.48 17.46
CA GLU A 537 28.32 -42.01 16.08
C GLU A 537 29.34 -40.88 15.86
N LEU A 538 29.70 -40.61 14.60
CA LEU A 538 30.72 -39.61 14.23
C LEU A 538 30.47 -38.25 14.91
N TRP A 539 31.31 -37.90 15.87
CA TRP A 539 31.18 -36.69 16.70
C TRP A 539 32.20 -35.59 16.35
N THR A 540 33.21 -35.94 15.57
CA THR A 540 34.22 -34.99 15.07
C THR A 540 34.66 -35.41 13.67
N LYS A 541 35.08 -34.44 12.86
CA LYS A 541 35.79 -34.69 11.60
C LYS A 541 37.31 -34.55 11.76
N ASN A 542 37.77 -34.19 12.96
CA ASN A 542 39.19 -34.15 13.27
C ASN A 542 39.75 -35.57 13.28
N ASP A 543 40.44 -35.91 12.20
CA ASP A 543 41.02 -37.23 11.97
C ASP A 543 42.00 -37.66 13.07
N PHE A 544 42.72 -36.72 13.67
CA PHE A 544 43.61 -37.01 14.80
C PHE A 544 42.84 -37.48 16.04
N LEU A 545 41.73 -36.82 16.37
CA LEU A 545 40.89 -37.19 17.52
C LEU A 545 40.16 -38.52 17.30
N LEU A 546 39.68 -38.77 16.08
CA LEU A 546 39.08 -40.06 15.71
C LEU A 546 40.11 -41.20 15.81
N LYS A 547 41.31 -40.99 15.28
CA LYS A 547 42.40 -41.97 15.37
C LYS A 547 42.87 -42.18 16.81
N TYR A 548 42.86 -41.11 17.62
CA TYR A 548 43.21 -41.22 19.03
C TYR A 548 42.15 -42.00 19.82
N GLU A 549 40.87 -41.72 19.60
CA GLU A 549 39.76 -42.50 20.15
C GLU A 549 39.90 -43.98 19.78
N GLN A 550 40.16 -44.29 18.51
CA GLN A 550 40.39 -45.66 18.04
C GLN A 550 41.60 -46.32 18.70
N ALA A 551 42.71 -45.59 18.87
CA ALA A 551 43.89 -46.10 19.56
C ALA A 551 43.62 -46.37 21.04
N LEU A 552 42.90 -45.48 21.71
CA LEU A 552 42.50 -45.66 23.11
C LEU A 552 41.57 -46.87 23.28
N ARG A 553 40.56 -47.03 22.41
CA ARG A 553 39.69 -48.22 22.40
C ARG A 553 40.46 -49.51 22.08
N PHE A 554 41.43 -49.44 21.16
CA PHE A 554 42.24 -50.59 20.78
C PHE A 554 43.12 -51.09 21.93
N PHE A 555 43.69 -50.16 22.70
CA PHE A 555 44.57 -50.48 23.83
C PHE A 555 43.87 -50.39 25.20
N GLU A 556 42.55 -50.17 25.24
CA GLU A 556 41.73 -50.04 26.45
C GLU A 556 42.00 -51.13 27.52
N PRO A 557 42.19 -52.43 27.17
CA PRO A 557 42.47 -53.46 28.17
C PRO A 557 43.87 -53.38 28.79
N GLN A 558 44.77 -52.58 28.21
CA GLN A 558 46.20 -52.53 28.52
C GLN A 558 46.66 -51.12 28.97
N LEU A 559 45.84 -50.08 28.76
CA LEU A 559 46.13 -48.74 29.28
C LEU A 559 45.74 -48.65 30.75
N THR A 560 46.66 -48.11 31.53
CA THR A 560 46.36 -47.53 32.84
C THR A 560 46.28 -46.02 32.71
N GLU A 561 45.60 -45.35 33.63
CA GLU A 561 45.52 -43.88 33.70
C GLU A 561 46.91 -43.24 33.56
N HIS A 562 47.90 -43.76 34.30
CA HIS A 562 49.29 -43.31 34.21
C HIS A 562 49.91 -43.44 32.81
N LEU A 563 49.54 -44.46 32.03
CA LEU A 563 50.03 -44.66 30.66
C LEU A 563 49.35 -43.73 29.65
N VAL A 564 48.06 -43.41 29.84
CA VAL A 564 47.35 -42.40 29.03
C VAL A 564 48.03 -41.03 29.21
N GLU A 565 48.45 -40.71 30.43
CA GLU A 565 49.05 -39.41 30.78
C GLU A 565 50.50 -39.24 30.31
N CYS A 566 51.27 -40.33 30.34
CA CYS A 566 52.71 -40.28 30.08
C CYS A 566 53.09 -40.59 28.62
N VAL A 567 52.19 -41.21 27.84
CA VAL A 567 52.45 -41.57 26.45
C VAL A 567 51.78 -40.54 25.52
N PRO A 568 52.54 -39.88 24.63
CA PRO A 568 51.95 -38.92 23.70
C PRO A 568 50.87 -39.56 22.80
N PRO A 569 49.75 -38.88 22.53
CA PRO A 569 48.68 -39.39 21.66
C PRO A 569 49.18 -39.86 20.29
N SER A 570 50.15 -39.17 19.70
CA SER A 570 50.76 -39.56 18.42
C SER A 570 51.46 -40.91 18.45
N VAL A 571 52.03 -41.31 19.60
CA VAL A 571 52.68 -42.62 19.77
C VAL A 571 51.63 -43.72 19.83
N LEU A 572 50.57 -43.53 20.61
CA LEU A 572 49.45 -44.47 20.70
C LEU A 572 48.75 -44.64 19.34
N ILE A 573 48.48 -43.53 18.64
CA ILE A 573 47.94 -43.55 17.28
C ILE A 573 48.88 -44.32 16.36
N SER A 574 50.18 -43.98 16.34
CA SER A 574 51.13 -44.64 15.44
C SER A 574 51.23 -46.14 15.65
N GLN A 575 51.15 -46.61 16.91
CA GLN A 575 51.18 -48.04 17.22
C GLN A 575 49.86 -48.75 16.88
N ALA A 576 48.72 -48.06 17.02
CA ALA A 576 47.42 -48.57 16.59
C ALA A 576 47.26 -48.58 15.06
N THR A 577 47.91 -47.65 14.34
CA THR A 577 47.80 -47.47 12.89
C THR A 577 48.96 -48.05 12.08
N LEU A 578 49.74 -48.99 12.62
CA LEU A 578 50.81 -49.71 11.89
C LEU A 578 50.30 -50.56 10.69
N SER A 579 49.01 -50.49 10.35
CA SER A 579 48.43 -50.94 9.08
C SER A 579 48.07 -49.73 8.19
N ASP A 580 48.75 -49.64 7.06
CA ASP A 580 49.09 -48.46 6.27
C ASP A 580 48.00 -47.91 5.31
N GLU A 581 46.76 -47.63 5.76
CA GLU A 581 45.67 -47.20 4.84
C GLU A 581 45.03 -45.83 5.12
N ASN A 582 45.37 -45.12 6.21
CA ASN A 582 44.62 -43.93 6.66
C ASN A 582 45.37 -42.57 6.60
N ALA A 583 46.45 -42.41 5.83
CA ALA A 583 47.15 -41.11 5.73
C ALA A 583 46.34 -40.07 4.92
N THR A 584 46.13 -38.85 5.46
CA THR A 584 45.43 -37.78 4.74
C THR A 584 46.34 -37.09 3.72
N ILE A 585 45.78 -36.33 2.77
CA ILE A 585 46.57 -35.62 1.73
C ILE A 585 47.44 -34.52 2.36
N LEU A 586 46.96 -33.86 3.41
CA LEU A 586 47.74 -32.89 4.18
C LEU A 586 48.90 -33.55 4.92
N ASP A 587 48.77 -34.81 5.34
CA ASP A 587 49.87 -35.57 5.94
C ASP A 587 50.89 -36.02 4.89
N ARG A 588 50.47 -36.19 3.62
CA ARG A 588 51.37 -36.48 2.50
C ARG A 588 52.15 -35.26 2.00
N LEU A 589 51.73 -34.02 2.28
CA LEU A 589 52.48 -32.81 1.89
C LEU A 589 53.90 -32.76 2.45
N SER A 590 54.11 -33.19 3.69
CA SER A 590 55.44 -33.27 4.30
C SER A 590 56.34 -34.27 3.57
N HIS A 591 55.78 -35.34 3.01
CA HIS A 591 56.48 -36.33 2.20
C HIS A 591 56.94 -35.75 0.85
N TYR A 592 56.27 -34.71 0.35
CA TYR A 592 56.67 -33.96 -0.84
C TYR A 592 57.65 -32.83 -0.53
N GLY A 593 58.12 -32.70 0.71
CA GLY A 593 59.03 -31.65 1.15
C GLY A 593 58.38 -30.28 1.33
N CYS A 594 57.06 -30.23 1.47
CA CYS A 594 56.31 -29.00 1.67
C CYS A 594 56.05 -28.74 3.17
N ASP A 595 56.03 -27.47 3.56
CA ASP A 595 55.73 -27.07 4.94
C ASP A 595 54.20 -27.08 5.17
N ARG A 596 53.73 -28.02 5.98
CA ARG A 596 52.28 -28.21 6.25
C ARG A 596 51.67 -27.02 6.96
N GLU A 597 52.36 -26.42 7.92
CA GLU A 597 51.84 -25.33 8.74
C GLU A 597 51.70 -24.07 7.89
N ARG A 598 52.76 -23.73 7.16
CA ARG A 598 52.75 -22.59 6.23
C ARG A 598 51.70 -22.76 5.13
N PHE A 599 51.51 -23.98 4.62
CA PHE A 599 50.50 -24.26 3.60
C PHE A 599 49.07 -23.96 4.06
N VAL A 600 48.76 -24.20 5.34
CA VAL A 600 47.44 -23.90 5.90
C VAL A 600 47.26 -22.40 6.14
N GLU A 601 48.31 -21.69 6.57
CA GLU A 601 48.21 -20.28 6.97
C GLU A 601 48.35 -19.28 5.82
N ASP A 602 49.24 -19.54 4.85
CA ASP A 602 49.63 -18.60 3.80
C ASP A 602 48.97 -18.97 2.46
N ALA A 603 48.02 -18.15 2.03
CA ALA A 603 47.25 -18.39 0.80
C ALA A 603 48.10 -18.31 -0.49
N ASP A 604 49.14 -17.48 -0.50
CA ASP A 604 50.03 -17.33 -1.65
C ASP A 604 50.96 -18.55 -1.73
N TYR A 605 51.59 -18.92 -0.61
CA TYR A 605 52.41 -20.14 -0.54
C TYR A 605 51.59 -21.40 -0.87
N ARG A 606 50.33 -21.47 -0.43
CA ARG A 606 49.42 -22.58 -0.77
C ARG A 606 49.19 -22.69 -2.28
N THR A 607 48.89 -21.58 -2.92
CA THR A 607 48.63 -21.53 -4.37
C THR A 607 49.88 -21.93 -5.14
N GLU A 608 51.04 -21.39 -4.78
CA GLU A 608 52.34 -21.75 -5.37
C GLU A 608 52.68 -23.23 -5.17
N THR A 609 52.42 -23.77 -3.97
CA THR A 609 52.70 -25.17 -3.64
C THR A 609 51.82 -26.11 -4.45
N ILE A 610 50.51 -25.84 -4.56
CA ILE A 610 49.60 -26.67 -5.37
C ILE A 610 50.01 -26.64 -6.85
N MET A 611 50.38 -25.47 -7.39
CA MET A 611 50.90 -25.37 -8.76
C MET A 611 52.23 -26.13 -8.92
N GLY A 612 53.13 -26.05 -7.93
CA GLY A 612 54.40 -26.77 -7.93
C GLY A 612 54.22 -28.29 -7.90
N LEU A 613 53.30 -28.81 -7.06
CA LEU A 613 52.95 -30.22 -7.01
C LEU A 613 52.35 -30.72 -8.33
N ALA A 614 51.62 -29.88 -9.05
CA ALA A 614 51.10 -30.20 -10.37
C ALA A 614 52.19 -30.33 -11.45
N MET A 615 53.39 -29.79 -11.23
CA MET A 615 54.53 -29.90 -12.14
C MET A 615 55.27 -31.24 -11.98
N THR A 616 54.52 -32.33 -11.99
CA THR A 616 55.02 -33.70 -11.82
C THR A 616 54.44 -34.64 -12.88
N ASP A 617 55.17 -35.70 -13.21
CA ASP A 617 54.68 -36.83 -14.02
C ASP A 617 54.06 -37.95 -13.17
N ASP A 618 54.20 -37.89 -11.84
CA ASP A 618 53.57 -38.83 -10.89
C ASP A 618 52.06 -38.59 -10.78
N ASP A 619 51.26 -39.61 -11.09
CA ASP A 619 49.79 -39.51 -11.08
C ASP A 619 49.20 -39.44 -9.66
N ALA A 620 49.88 -39.96 -8.64
CA ALA A 620 49.44 -39.85 -7.24
C ALA A 620 49.65 -38.43 -6.72
N ILE A 621 50.81 -37.83 -6.98
CA ILE A 621 51.09 -36.44 -6.61
C ILE A 621 50.17 -35.47 -7.36
N TRP A 622 49.89 -35.75 -8.64
CA TRP A 622 48.90 -34.98 -9.41
C TRP A 622 47.49 -35.09 -8.85
N ALA A 623 47.04 -36.29 -8.47
CA ALA A 623 45.73 -36.50 -7.86
C ALA A 623 45.60 -35.71 -6.54
N ASP A 624 46.67 -35.70 -5.75
CA ASP A 624 46.76 -34.91 -4.52
C ASP A 624 46.72 -33.41 -4.80
N ALA A 625 47.44 -32.90 -5.80
CA ALA A 625 47.41 -31.49 -6.20
C ALA A 625 46.00 -31.03 -6.62
N ILE A 626 45.30 -31.84 -7.42
CA ILE A 626 43.91 -31.53 -7.85
C ILE A 626 42.95 -31.57 -6.68
N ARG A 627 43.11 -32.52 -5.76
CA ARG A 627 42.25 -32.62 -4.58
C ARG A 627 42.51 -31.47 -3.61
N LEU A 628 43.77 -31.08 -3.40
CA LEU A 628 44.11 -29.88 -2.63
C LEU A 628 43.52 -28.61 -3.25
N ALA A 629 43.56 -28.47 -4.58
CA ALA A 629 42.92 -27.33 -5.23
C ALA A 629 41.41 -27.28 -4.95
N ALA A 630 40.73 -28.43 -4.98
CA ALA A 630 39.30 -28.53 -4.67
C ALA A 630 39.00 -28.24 -3.18
N ASP A 631 39.76 -28.83 -2.26
CA ASP A 631 39.58 -28.68 -0.81
C ASP A 631 39.74 -27.21 -0.37
N PHE A 632 40.66 -26.47 -1.01
CA PHE A 632 40.90 -25.06 -0.74
C PHE A 632 40.18 -24.10 -1.70
N LYS A 633 39.23 -24.60 -2.50
CA LYS A 633 38.38 -23.80 -3.42
C LYS A 633 39.18 -22.94 -4.41
N LEU A 634 40.34 -23.42 -4.85
CA LEU A 634 41.11 -22.78 -5.91
C LEU A 634 40.56 -23.18 -7.28
N ASP A 635 40.60 -22.24 -8.23
CA ASP A 635 40.37 -22.54 -9.65
C ASP A 635 41.38 -23.63 -10.07
N ASP A 636 40.91 -24.74 -10.62
CA ASP A 636 41.75 -25.86 -11.07
C ASP A 636 42.41 -25.56 -12.43
N TRP A 637 41.99 -24.48 -13.12
CA TRP A 637 42.55 -24.08 -14.41
C TRP A 637 44.07 -23.81 -14.37
N PRO A 638 44.63 -23.02 -13.41
CA PRO A 638 46.08 -22.79 -13.29
C PRO A 638 46.85 -24.07 -12.96
N VAL A 639 46.25 -24.99 -12.19
CA VAL A 639 46.83 -26.29 -11.84
C VAL A 639 46.97 -27.16 -13.11
N HIS A 640 45.92 -27.22 -13.92
CA HIS A 640 45.97 -27.86 -15.22
C HIS A 640 46.96 -27.19 -16.18
N PHE A 641 47.15 -25.87 -16.11
CA PHE A 641 48.11 -25.16 -16.96
C PHE A 641 49.56 -25.42 -16.53
N ALA A 642 49.87 -25.39 -15.24
CA ALA A 642 51.21 -25.67 -14.72
C ALA A 642 51.70 -27.08 -15.09
N SER A 643 50.82 -28.08 -14.98
CA SER A 643 51.10 -29.45 -15.44
C SER A 643 51.29 -29.52 -16.97
N LEU A 644 50.48 -28.80 -17.76
CA LEU A 644 50.64 -28.72 -19.21
C LEU A 644 51.96 -28.06 -19.61
N GLU A 645 52.33 -26.97 -18.94
CA GLU A 645 53.59 -26.26 -19.17
C GLU A 645 54.77 -27.20 -18.90
N ASN A 646 54.81 -27.83 -17.72
CA ASN A 646 55.84 -28.81 -17.38
C ASN A 646 55.89 -29.98 -18.38
N ALA A 647 54.74 -30.52 -18.78
CA ALA A 647 54.69 -31.61 -19.75
C ALA A 647 55.28 -31.22 -21.11
N LEU A 648 55.09 -29.97 -21.56
CA LEU A 648 55.61 -29.51 -22.84
C LEU A 648 57.08 -29.09 -22.80
N THR A 649 57.57 -28.66 -21.63
CA THR A 649 58.94 -28.15 -21.47
C THR A 649 59.92 -29.21 -20.99
N SER A 650 59.45 -30.16 -20.18
CA SER A 650 60.32 -31.08 -19.42
C SER A 650 60.22 -32.53 -19.87
N LEU A 651 59.12 -32.95 -20.51
CA LEU A 651 58.90 -34.34 -20.93
C LEU A 651 59.11 -34.55 -22.44
N SER A 652 59.25 -35.81 -22.85
CA SER A 652 59.20 -36.15 -24.28
C SER A 652 57.80 -35.93 -24.85
N ILE A 653 57.68 -35.74 -26.16
CA ILE A 653 56.40 -35.47 -26.82
C ILE A 653 55.40 -36.63 -26.65
N SER A 654 55.88 -37.87 -26.60
CA SER A 654 55.06 -39.06 -26.34
C SER A 654 54.51 -39.08 -24.93
N GLU A 655 55.34 -38.78 -23.93
CA GLU A 655 54.95 -38.72 -22.52
C GLU A 655 53.98 -37.55 -22.29
N ALA A 656 54.32 -36.37 -22.81
CA ALA A 656 53.47 -35.18 -22.76
C ALA A 656 52.08 -35.44 -23.35
N LYS A 657 51.97 -36.08 -24.52
CA LYS A 657 50.67 -36.42 -25.12
C LYS A 657 49.87 -37.40 -24.27
N THR A 658 50.55 -38.38 -23.67
CA THR A 658 49.91 -39.38 -22.82
C THR A 658 49.34 -38.73 -21.56
N LEU A 659 50.15 -37.89 -20.91
CA LEU A 659 49.78 -37.14 -19.72
C LEU A 659 48.67 -36.11 -20.00
N LEU A 660 48.77 -35.36 -21.10
CA LEU A 660 47.72 -34.43 -21.56
C LEU A 660 46.37 -35.11 -21.77
N LYS A 661 46.39 -36.37 -22.23
CA LYS A 661 45.18 -37.16 -22.45
C LYS A 661 44.65 -37.79 -21.16
N SER A 662 45.50 -38.39 -20.32
CA SER A 662 45.09 -39.04 -19.07
C SER A 662 44.46 -38.06 -18.11
N ARG A 663 45.07 -36.89 -17.94
CA ARG A 663 44.62 -35.82 -17.03
C ARG A 663 43.58 -34.88 -17.64
N LYS A 664 43.18 -35.11 -18.90
CA LYS A 664 42.17 -34.32 -19.64
C LYS A 664 42.46 -32.80 -19.66
N HIS A 665 43.74 -32.39 -19.62
CA HIS A 665 44.15 -30.98 -19.53
C HIS A 665 43.45 -30.09 -20.56
N LEU A 666 43.39 -30.52 -21.83
CA LEU A 666 42.79 -29.71 -22.89
C LEU A 666 41.27 -29.55 -22.76
N ALA A 667 40.56 -30.50 -22.14
CA ALA A 667 39.13 -30.37 -21.92
C ALA A 667 38.85 -29.23 -20.92
N ARG A 668 39.65 -29.14 -19.86
CA ARG A 668 39.53 -28.06 -18.87
C ARG A 668 40.06 -26.73 -19.41
N LEU A 669 41.27 -26.70 -19.96
CA LEU A 669 41.91 -25.44 -20.35
C LEU A 669 41.17 -24.72 -21.50
N ARG A 670 40.55 -25.46 -22.41
CA ARG A 670 39.74 -24.89 -23.51
C ARG A 670 38.38 -24.32 -23.07
N SER A 671 38.00 -24.44 -21.81
CA SER A 671 36.88 -23.67 -21.26
C SER A 671 37.12 -22.15 -21.29
N ASP A 672 38.39 -21.73 -21.34
CA ASP A 672 38.81 -20.34 -21.55
C ASP A 672 39.95 -20.29 -22.61
N PRO A 673 39.59 -20.32 -23.91
CA PRO A 673 40.57 -20.41 -24.99
C PRO A 673 41.46 -19.16 -25.07
N ASP A 674 40.93 -17.97 -24.79
CA ASP A 674 41.69 -16.71 -24.83
C ASP A 674 42.76 -16.64 -23.74
N ARG A 675 42.46 -17.12 -22.53
CA ARG A 675 43.44 -17.24 -21.45
C ARG A 675 44.50 -18.30 -21.78
N LEU A 676 44.08 -19.45 -22.31
CA LEU A 676 44.99 -20.51 -22.73
C LEU A 676 45.99 -20.02 -23.78
N TYR A 677 45.52 -19.37 -24.85
CA TYR A 677 46.38 -18.90 -25.93
C TYR A 677 47.33 -17.81 -25.49
N ARG A 678 46.89 -16.89 -24.63
CA ARG A 678 47.78 -15.87 -24.05
C ARG A 678 48.89 -16.50 -23.22
N GLN A 679 48.57 -17.45 -22.34
CA GLN A 679 49.59 -18.08 -21.50
C GLN A 679 50.51 -19.03 -22.27
N LEU A 680 50.00 -19.76 -23.27
CA LEU A 680 50.84 -20.54 -24.17
C LEU A 680 51.87 -19.66 -24.89
N ARG A 681 51.51 -18.43 -25.27
CA ARG A 681 52.43 -17.48 -25.90
C ARG A 681 53.45 -16.90 -24.94
N SER A 682 53.06 -16.58 -23.70
CA SER A 682 53.95 -15.94 -22.73
C SER A 682 54.88 -16.91 -22.01
N SER A 683 54.38 -18.08 -21.63
CA SER A 683 55.08 -19.00 -20.70
C SER A 683 55.71 -20.18 -21.43
N VAL A 684 54.97 -20.81 -22.35
CA VAL A 684 55.43 -22.04 -23.03
C VAL A 684 56.26 -21.75 -24.28
N ALA A 685 55.85 -20.79 -25.12
CA ALA A 685 56.53 -20.51 -26.38
C ALA A 685 58.04 -20.22 -26.25
N PRO A 686 58.50 -19.40 -25.27
CA PRO A 686 59.93 -19.09 -25.09
C PRO A 686 60.79 -20.31 -24.75
N LEU A 687 60.17 -21.38 -24.24
CA LEU A 687 60.83 -22.57 -23.73
C LEU A 687 60.96 -23.69 -24.78
N MET A 688 60.43 -23.48 -25.99
CA MET A 688 60.49 -24.47 -27.08
C MET A 688 61.90 -24.60 -27.65
N ALA A 689 62.60 -25.70 -27.32
CA ALA A 689 63.98 -25.93 -27.72
C ALA A 689 64.12 -26.66 -29.06
N SER A 690 63.20 -27.57 -29.38
CA SER A 690 63.26 -28.40 -30.59
C SER A 690 62.11 -28.11 -31.58
N ASN A 691 62.33 -28.44 -32.86
CA ASN A 691 61.29 -28.34 -33.88
C ASN A 691 60.10 -29.26 -33.59
N GLU A 692 60.34 -30.41 -32.98
CA GLU A 692 59.29 -31.38 -32.65
C GLU A 692 58.41 -30.86 -31.50
N GLN A 693 59.02 -30.28 -30.46
CA GLN A 693 58.31 -29.61 -29.36
C GLN A 693 57.49 -28.44 -29.90
N PHE A 694 58.07 -27.62 -30.77
CA PHE A 694 57.36 -26.51 -31.39
C PHE A 694 56.17 -26.99 -32.24
N ILE A 695 56.33 -28.07 -33.02
CA ILE A 695 55.20 -28.66 -33.76
C ILE A 695 54.09 -29.11 -32.80
N ALA A 696 54.43 -29.77 -31.69
CA ALA A 696 53.45 -30.20 -30.70
C ALA A 696 52.73 -28.99 -30.08
N TYR A 697 53.46 -27.93 -29.72
CA TYR A 697 52.93 -26.67 -29.24
C TYR A 697 51.89 -26.04 -30.19
N LEU A 698 52.18 -25.98 -31.49
CA LEU A 698 51.24 -25.43 -32.49
C LEU A 698 49.94 -26.24 -32.60
N THR A 699 49.92 -27.50 -32.13
CA THR A 699 48.69 -28.31 -32.13
C THR A 699 47.70 -27.99 -31.01
N LEU A 700 48.10 -27.17 -30.05
CA LEU A 700 47.27 -26.81 -28.89
C LEU A 700 46.23 -25.72 -29.23
N PHE A 701 46.52 -24.93 -30.26
CA PHE A 701 45.67 -23.85 -30.77
C PHE A 701 44.54 -24.36 -31.68
N SER A 702 43.44 -23.61 -31.77
CA SER A 702 42.34 -23.89 -32.71
C SER A 702 42.75 -23.56 -34.15
N ASP A 703 42.01 -24.09 -35.14
CA ASP A 703 42.35 -23.90 -36.56
C ASP A 703 42.25 -22.43 -37.04
N GLU A 704 41.62 -21.55 -36.25
CA GLU A 704 41.50 -20.11 -36.52
C GLU A 704 42.74 -19.31 -36.10
N GLU A 705 43.52 -19.85 -35.15
CA GLU A 705 44.72 -19.19 -34.62
C GLU A 705 45.91 -19.34 -35.58
N PRO A 706 46.77 -18.31 -35.70
CA PRO A 706 47.88 -18.29 -36.66
C PRO A 706 48.89 -19.42 -36.43
N GLU A 707 49.10 -19.84 -35.19
CA GLU A 707 49.95 -20.96 -34.79
C GLU A 707 49.52 -22.27 -35.46
N ARG A 708 48.23 -22.60 -35.38
CA ARG A 708 47.68 -23.84 -35.95
C ARG A 708 47.54 -23.74 -37.46
N ALA A 709 47.06 -22.61 -37.97
CA ALA A 709 46.82 -22.38 -39.38
C ALA A 709 48.11 -22.45 -40.23
N SER A 710 49.27 -22.10 -39.66
CA SER A 710 50.57 -22.19 -40.34
C SER A 710 51.30 -23.53 -40.15
N LEU A 711 50.78 -24.43 -39.31
CA LEU A 711 51.41 -25.74 -39.07
C LEU A 711 51.64 -26.57 -40.36
N PRO A 712 50.71 -26.64 -41.33
CA PRO A 712 50.93 -27.41 -42.56
C PRO A 712 52.13 -26.93 -43.36
N VAL A 713 52.35 -25.61 -43.45
CA VAL A 713 53.51 -25.07 -44.18
C VAL A 713 54.81 -25.29 -43.42
N ILE A 714 54.79 -25.17 -42.09
CA ILE A 714 55.98 -25.43 -41.27
C ILE A 714 56.45 -26.88 -41.43
N LYS A 715 55.53 -27.84 -41.39
CA LYS A 715 55.85 -29.26 -41.65
C LYS A 715 56.49 -29.45 -43.02
N ARG A 716 55.91 -28.84 -44.05
CA ARG A 716 56.42 -28.92 -45.42
C ARG A 716 57.80 -28.26 -45.61
N ILE A 717 58.06 -27.17 -44.89
CA ILE A 717 59.38 -26.52 -44.86
C ILE A 717 60.40 -27.48 -44.22
N LEU A 718 60.07 -28.08 -43.08
CA LEU A 718 60.94 -29.00 -42.35
C LEU A 718 61.20 -30.32 -43.11
N GLU A 719 60.21 -30.82 -43.85
CA GLU A 719 60.38 -31.98 -44.75
C GLU A 719 61.42 -31.73 -45.85
N LYS A 720 61.47 -30.50 -46.38
CA LYS A 720 62.40 -30.12 -47.45
C LYS A 720 63.73 -29.61 -46.92
N ARG A 721 63.76 -29.06 -45.70
CA ARG A 721 64.95 -28.49 -45.05
C ARG A 721 64.93 -28.76 -43.56
N ARG A 722 65.72 -29.76 -43.16
CA ARG A 722 65.82 -30.22 -41.77
C ARG A 722 66.61 -29.27 -40.87
N ASP A 723 67.42 -28.38 -41.44
CA ASP A 723 68.26 -27.40 -40.76
C ASP A 723 67.50 -26.13 -40.30
N VAL A 724 66.24 -25.98 -40.71
CA VAL A 724 65.42 -24.82 -40.34
C VAL A 724 64.98 -24.91 -38.89
N LYS A 725 65.17 -23.83 -38.13
CA LYS A 725 64.64 -23.69 -36.77
C LYS A 725 63.22 -23.12 -36.84
N ALA A 726 62.21 -23.95 -36.64
CA ALA A 726 60.81 -23.63 -36.84
C ALA A 726 60.33 -22.46 -35.95
N PHE A 727 60.75 -22.43 -34.68
CA PHE A 727 60.43 -21.33 -33.76
C PHE A 727 60.93 -19.96 -34.27
N ARG A 728 62.09 -19.92 -34.96
CA ARG A 728 62.61 -18.66 -35.53
C ARG A 728 61.75 -18.11 -36.66
N LEU A 729 60.95 -18.94 -37.32
CA LEU A 729 59.99 -18.47 -38.33
C LEU A 729 58.90 -17.58 -37.70
N PHE A 730 58.64 -17.77 -36.40
CA PHE A 730 57.65 -17.03 -35.62
C PHE A 730 58.22 -15.83 -34.87
N THR A 731 59.54 -15.63 -34.86
CA THR A 731 60.19 -14.57 -34.08
C THR A 731 61.11 -13.68 -34.92
N ASP A 732 61.59 -14.14 -36.07
CA ASP A 732 62.55 -13.44 -36.92
C ASP A 732 62.03 -13.31 -38.37
N ALA A 733 61.53 -12.12 -38.71
CA ALA A 733 60.98 -11.82 -40.03
C ALA A 733 62.00 -11.97 -41.16
N ASN A 734 63.27 -11.63 -40.91
CA ASN A 734 64.34 -11.72 -41.90
C ASN A 734 64.71 -13.19 -42.16
N TYR A 735 64.76 -13.99 -41.10
CA TYR A 735 64.96 -15.44 -41.20
C TYR A 735 63.84 -16.09 -42.02
N LEU A 736 62.58 -15.76 -41.73
CA LEU A 736 61.43 -16.23 -42.51
C LEU A 736 61.53 -15.84 -44.00
N CYS A 737 61.86 -14.58 -44.30
CA CYS A 737 62.00 -14.10 -45.69
C CYS A 737 63.12 -14.84 -46.44
N ASN A 738 64.28 -15.05 -45.81
CA ASN A 738 65.40 -15.78 -46.41
C ASN A 738 65.04 -17.25 -46.72
N ILE A 739 64.28 -17.89 -45.83
CA ILE A 739 63.74 -19.23 -46.07
C ILE A 739 62.74 -19.18 -47.24
N ILE A 740 61.82 -18.23 -47.31
CA ILE A 740 60.84 -18.16 -48.41
C ILE A 740 61.53 -17.93 -49.77
N ILE A 741 62.47 -16.98 -49.88
CA ILE A 741 63.16 -16.64 -51.14
C ILE A 741 63.99 -17.82 -51.70
N SER A 742 64.43 -18.72 -50.83
CA SER A 742 65.19 -19.91 -51.23
C SER A 742 64.29 -21.09 -51.64
N MET A 743 62.97 -20.97 -51.53
CA MET A 743 62.01 -21.98 -52.01
C MET A 743 61.67 -21.78 -53.48
N PRO A 744 61.40 -22.84 -54.26
CA PRO A 744 60.91 -22.69 -55.63
C PRO A 744 59.54 -22.03 -55.69
N ASP A 745 59.32 -21.13 -56.65
CA ASP A 745 58.07 -20.37 -56.86
C ASP A 745 56.81 -21.27 -56.84
N ARG A 746 56.86 -22.45 -57.46
CA ARG A 746 55.75 -23.42 -57.47
C ARG A 746 55.39 -23.94 -56.06
N VAL A 747 56.38 -24.09 -55.18
CA VAL A 747 56.16 -24.52 -53.80
C VAL A 747 55.53 -23.39 -53.01
N ILE A 748 56.05 -22.16 -53.14
CA ILE A 748 55.54 -20.95 -52.48
C ILE A 748 54.05 -20.74 -52.80
N LEU A 749 53.67 -20.82 -54.09
CA LEU A 749 52.28 -20.72 -54.53
C LEU A 749 51.36 -21.76 -53.89
N SER A 750 51.87 -22.98 -53.68
CA SER A 750 51.09 -24.08 -53.10
C SER A 750 50.97 -24.04 -51.57
N VAL A 751 51.67 -23.11 -50.89
CA VAL A 751 51.58 -22.89 -49.44
C VAL A 751 51.31 -21.43 -49.08
N GLU A 752 50.90 -20.63 -50.06
CA GLU A 752 50.79 -19.18 -49.92
C GLU A 752 49.80 -18.79 -48.81
N LYS A 753 48.67 -19.49 -48.76
CA LYS A 753 47.61 -19.24 -47.78
C LYS A 753 48.11 -19.49 -46.36
N GLU A 754 48.84 -20.59 -46.15
CA GLU A 754 49.38 -21.01 -44.87
C GLU A 754 50.59 -20.17 -44.44
N LEU A 755 51.40 -19.66 -45.38
CA LEU A 755 52.51 -18.73 -45.09
C LEU A 755 52.01 -17.38 -44.53
N ARG A 756 50.84 -16.91 -45.00
CA ARG A 756 50.23 -15.66 -44.51
C ARG A 756 49.81 -15.74 -43.04
N CYS A 757 49.65 -16.95 -42.51
CA CYS A 757 49.27 -17.18 -41.12
C CYS A 757 50.44 -17.08 -40.15
N ILE A 758 51.70 -16.91 -40.60
CA ILE A 758 52.85 -16.80 -39.68
C ILE A 758 52.89 -15.40 -39.04
N PRO A 759 52.79 -15.27 -37.69
CA PRO A 759 52.56 -14.00 -36.98
C PRO A 759 53.56 -12.87 -37.28
N VAL A 760 54.86 -13.18 -37.32
CA VAL A 760 55.93 -12.17 -37.50
C VAL A 760 56.07 -11.70 -38.94
N GLY A 761 55.35 -12.33 -39.87
CA GLY A 761 55.34 -11.97 -41.29
C GLY A 761 54.37 -10.85 -41.67
N VAL A 762 53.41 -10.45 -40.82
CA VAL A 762 52.27 -9.62 -41.25
C VAL A 762 52.68 -8.21 -41.70
N THR A 763 53.81 -7.68 -41.23
CA THR A 763 54.37 -6.37 -41.65
C THR A 763 55.24 -6.44 -42.90
N TYR A 764 55.90 -7.57 -43.19
CA TYR A 764 56.89 -7.69 -44.27
C TYR A 764 56.49 -8.63 -45.43
N LEU A 765 55.74 -9.69 -45.14
CA LEU A 765 55.24 -10.63 -46.17
C LEU A 765 53.98 -10.14 -46.87
N LYS A 766 53.18 -9.28 -46.24
CA LYS A 766 51.94 -8.76 -46.84
C LYS A 766 52.20 -8.00 -48.15
N PRO A 767 53.20 -7.10 -48.27
CA PRO A 767 53.57 -6.50 -49.56
C PRO A 767 54.18 -7.51 -50.54
N MET A 768 55.00 -8.44 -50.05
CA MET A 768 55.70 -9.44 -50.88
C MET A 768 54.72 -10.42 -51.54
N LEU A 769 53.72 -10.91 -50.79
CA LEU A 769 52.71 -11.87 -51.22
C LEU A 769 51.48 -11.22 -51.89
N ASN A 770 51.13 -9.96 -51.56
CA ASN A 770 50.04 -9.22 -52.25
C ASN A 770 50.50 -8.51 -53.53
N SER A 771 51.79 -8.41 -53.80
CA SER A 771 52.23 -7.98 -55.12
C SER A 771 51.69 -8.97 -56.16
N ASN A 772 51.07 -8.48 -57.23
CA ASN A 772 50.46 -9.26 -58.34
C ASN A 772 51.45 -10.18 -59.10
N PHE A 773 52.59 -10.54 -58.51
CA PHE A 773 53.63 -11.37 -59.11
C PHE A 773 53.37 -12.87 -59.01
N LEU A 774 52.61 -13.34 -58.01
CA LEU A 774 52.34 -14.77 -57.84
C LEU A 774 51.09 -15.27 -58.59
N SER A 775 50.19 -14.38 -59.03
CA SER A 775 48.91 -14.79 -59.66
C SER A 775 48.90 -14.94 -61.20
N ARG A 776 50.02 -14.77 -61.91
CA ARG A 776 50.03 -14.98 -63.38
C ARG A 776 50.40 -16.41 -63.77
N LYS A 777 49.35 -17.18 -64.11
CA LYS A 777 49.41 -18.32 -65.05
C LYS A 777 50.07 -17.87 -66.36
N LYS A 778 51.39 -17.87 -66.44
CA LYS A 778 52.23 -17.97 -67.65
C LYS A 778 53.68 -17.86 -67.21
N GLY A 779 54.46 -18.92 -67.47
CA GLY A 779 55.81 -19.08 -66.95
C GLY A 779 56.74 -17.92 -67.29
N THR A 780 57.30 -17.31 -66.24
CA THR A 780 58.64 -16.69 -66.20
C THR A 780 58.97 -16.44 -64.72
N PHE A 781 60.00 -17.13 -64.22
CA PHE A 781 60.58 -16.99 -62.88
C PHE A 781 61.16 -15.58 -62.69
N PHE A 782 60.81 -14.87 -61.61
CA PHE A 782 61.29 -13.51 -61.35
C PHE A 782 61.66 -13.18 -59.90
N PHE A 783 61.82 -14.17 -59.01
CA PHE A 783 62.27 -13.85 -57.64
C PHE A 783 63.80 -13.72 -57.48
N ARG A 784 64.59 -14.30 -58.38
CA ARG A 784 66.07 -14.32 -58.25
C ARG A 784 66.82 -13.15 -58.90
N SER A 785 66.23 -12.43 -59.86
CA SER A 785 66.94 -11.38 -60.60
C SER A 785 66.86 -10.00 -59.93
N GLU A 786 65.72 -9.61 -59.35
CA GLU A 786 65.50 -8.24 -58.86
C GLU A 786 66.22 -7.93 -57.54
N GLN A 787 66.42 -8.88 -56.62
CA GLN A 787 67.24 -8.60 -55.42
C GLN A 787 68.73 -8.38 -55.73
N LYS A 788 69.24 -8.99 -56.80
CA LYS A 788 70.59 -8.70 -57.30
C LYS A 788 70.68 -7.29 -57.91
N HIS A 789 69.62 -6.86 -58.59
CA HIS A 789 69.54 -5.53 -59.22
C HIS A 789 69.24 -4.40 -58.23
N VAL A 790 68.47 -4.63 -57.15
CA VAL A 790 68.23 -3.61 -56.12
C VAL A 790 69.50 -3.29 -55.31
N ARG A 791 70.38 -4.28 -55.11
CA ARG A 791 71.74 -4.03 -54.58
C ARG A 791 72.59 -3.19 -55.53
N GLN A 792 72.49 -3.42 -56.85
CA GLN A 792 73.19 -2.62 -57.87
C GLN A 792 72.59 -1.20 -58.03
N LEU A 793 71.28 -1.03 -57.87
CA LEU A 793 70.59 0.27 -57.98
C LEU A 793 70.90 1.19 -56.79
N HIS A 794 71.17 0.66 -55.60
CA HIS A 794 71.62 1.45 -54.45
C HIS A 794 73.04 2.02 -54.68
N GLU A 795 73.90 1.29 -55.40
CA GLU A 795 75.23 1.78 -55.81
C GLU A 795 75.14 2.80 -56.96
N PHE A 796 74.16 2.67 -57.86
CA PHE A 796 73.95 3.61 -58.99
C PHE A 796 73.32 4.95 -58.58
N PHE A 797 72.53 4.98 -57.50
CA PHE A 797 71.87 6.22 -57.02
C PHE A 797 72.85 7.27 -56.46
N LEU A 798 74.12 6.91 -56.23
CA LEU A 798 75.19 7.83 -55.82
C LEU A 798 75.85 8.59 -56.99
N MET A 799 75.63 8.19 -58.24
CA MET A 799 76.16 8.87 -59.44
C MET A 799 75.03 9.51 -60.22
N GLY A 800 74.72 10.77 -59.89
CA GLY A 800 73.68 11.53 -60.55
C GLY A 800 73.95 11.74 -62.04
N MET A 801 72.99 11.33 -62.89
CA MET A 801 72.45 12.13 -64.00
C MET A 801 71.26 11.41 -64.68
N THR A 802 70.19 12.18 -64.83
CA THR A 802 69.11 12.16 -65.85
C THR A 802 68.73 10.85 -66.53
N TYR A 803 67.62 10.25 -66.09
CA TYR A 803 66.75 9.48 -66.98
C TYR A 803 65.26 9.79 -66.76
N ASP A 804 64.55 9.61 -67.87
CA ASP A 804 63.16 9.91 -68.21
C ASP A 804 62.16 10.13 -67.06
N ARG A 805 61.57 11.33 -67.03
CA ARG A 805 60.55 11.73 -66.05
C ARG A 805 59.36 10.76 -66.01
N LEU A 806 59.11 10.00 -67.08
CA LEU A 806 58.04 9.01 -67.17
C LEU A 806 58.24 7.77 -66.28
N LEU A 807 59.48 7.31 -66.08
CA LEU A 807 59.75 6.09 -65.31
C LEU A 807 59.69 6.37 -63.79
N ILE A 808 60.17 7.55 -63.39
CA ILE A 808 60.00 8.07 -62.03
C ILE A 808 58.51 8.33 -61.76
N LEU A 809 57.75 8.88 -62.72
CA LEU A 809 56.30 9.04 -62.59
C LEU A 809 55.58 7.69 -62.42
N GLN A 810 55.96 6.66 -63.17
CA GLN A 810 55.35 5.33 -63.09
C GLN A 810 55.64 4.61 -61.77
N LEU A 811 56.86 4.75 -61.23
CA LEU A 811 57.23 4.20 -59.93
C LEU A 811 56.58 4.98 -58.78
N TYR A 812 56.45 6.30 -58.91
CA TYR A 812 55.78 7.18 -57.95
C TYR A 812 54.25 6.99 -57.95
N LEU A 813 53.62 6.83 -59.11
CA LEU A 813 52.19 6.53 -59.27
C LEU A 813 51.80 5.17 -58.69
N ARG A 814 52.70 4.19 -58.66
CA ARG A 814 52.45 2.88 -58.02
C ARG A 814 52.62 2.90 -56.50
N CYS A 815 53.41 3.83 -55.94
CA CYS A 815 53.45 4.06 -54.49
C CYS A 815 52.20 4.79 -53.98
N LEU A 816 51.57 5.63 -54.81
CA LEU A 816 50.39 6.45 -54.46
C LEU A 816 49.07 5.67 -54.31
N THR A 817 48.96 4.43 -54.78
CA THR A 817 47.71 3.65 -54.68
C THR A 817 47.51 2.94 -53.33
N GLY A 818 48.35 3.19 -52.32
CA GLY A 818 48.40 2.36 -51.11
C GLY A 818 48.30 3.02 -49.73
N THR A 819 48.44 4.34 -49.57
CA THR A 819 48.48 4.96 -48.22
C THR A 819 47.82 6.35 -48.14
N ARG A 820 47.15 6.62 -47.00
CA ARG A 820 46.39 7.84 -46.70
C ARG A 820 47.24 9.11 -46.88
N GLN A 821 46.68 10.10 -47.57
CA GLN A 821 47.29 11.40 -47.85
C GLN A 821 47.61 12.17 -46.55
N THR A 822 48.85 12.66 -46.41
CA THR A 822 49.22 13.72 -45.45
C THR A 822 49.47 15.01 -46.22
N SER A 823 49.19 16.16 -45.59
CA SER A 823 49.18 17.49 -46.24
C SER A 823 50.50 17.93 -46.91
N SER A 824 51.62 17.28 -46.59
CA SER A 824 52.93 17.55 -47.22
C SER A 824 53.02 17.00 -48.65
N THR A 825 52.27 15.94 -48.97
CA THR A 825 52.26 15.30 -50.31
C THR A 825 51.50 16.12 -51.34
N LEU A 826 50.55 16.97 -50.90
CA LEU A 826 49.80 17.90 -51.76
C LEU A 826 50.63 19.13 -52.17
N LEU A 827 51.66 19.48 -51.39
CA LEU A 827 52.51 20.66 -51.65
C LEU A 827 53.56 20.38 -52.75
N LEU A 828 54.11 19.17 -52.78
CA LEU A 828 55.01 18.72 -53.85
C LEU A 828 54.27 18.55 -55.20
N LEU A 829 53.00 18.14 -55.17
CA LEU A 829 52.16 18.04 -56.36
C LEU A 829 51.84 19.43 -56.96
N LYS A 830 51.70 20.47 -56.13
CA LYS A 830 51.48 21.86 -56.56
C LYS A 830 52.71 22.52 -57.20
N ILE A 831 53.93 22.04 -56.90
CA ILE A 831 55.17 22.57 -57.48
C ILE A 831 55.47 21.91 -58.83
N CYS A 832 55.22 20.60 -58.99
CA CYS A 832 55.45 19.90 -60.26
C CYS A 832 54.38 20.14 -61.34
N LEU A 833 53.15 20.55 -60.98
CA LEU A 833 52.08 20.86 -61.95
C LEU A 833 52.04 22.34 -62.39
N ARG A 834 52.99 23.17 -61.94
CA ARG A 834 53.14 24.58 -62.33
C ARG A 834 54.40 24.88 -63.17
N SER A 835 55.08 23.85 -63.68
CA SER A 835 56.25 23.99 -64.58
C SER A 835 56.12 23.09 -65.81
#